data_AF-A0A7J9PGT5-F1
#
_entry.id   AF-A0A7J9PGT5-F1
#
_cell.length_a   1.000
_cell.length_b   1.000
_cell.length_c   1.000
_cell.angle_alpha   90.00
_cell.angle_beta   90.00
_cell.angle_gamma   90.00
#
_symmetry.space_group_name_H-M   'P 1'
#
loop_
_entity.id
_entity.type
_entity.pdbx_description
1 polymer ?
#
loop_
_entity_poly.entity_id
_entity_poly.type
_entity_poly.pdbx_seq_one_letter_code
_entity_poly.pdbx_strand_id
1 'polypeptide(L)'
;MKILNPFKLQNWDYKKFLIVILGIQLSLLGLFGIEKLGIETQILRAFVGCIYIFVVPGYLILRILKLNKINSLESFLYSVGLSVFFVMVVGFLINALFPIMGITNRPISEIPVILSTSVSSLLLLILSYFVNSKSNDDEYIDLKDILNPQVLGLSLIPFMAIFGTYLVNNYSNNILLMVMIMLLSIVILNTGVSTFFHNKYYPFILWITSISLILHVILFTDYLPVNDIVNEYIVANTTLNSSIWDINNRGVANYGSVLSVSLFTPFLSIICGIDLMNAYKIIIPLVESIIPLTIYSIYSKYSCKRYSFLAAYLFLSVQPFFMQTILIPKQSISLLFLSLLLNISASKVSENKKVILVSIYMISLIVSHYGTAYLVMVMLIFGVFISKLLKKIYCKELIKQHINWALVSFYVLILIGWYIYIANSEVFNSFVRIGGNVCRNLIYNFLNPNTRGAELLTKSLPLVGTLIKYSYLGTIGLITIGYLREIVLKIRNNSKYDVVYLAFSSYWFVILGASFAIPSFAVMGPTRLFCLSLVFLAPFAITGSNTLFKNIGKVFQIKYIIENSVKFITSFLVMMMLLNTGFVSEVIKEPTFFKYINYQTAMEYGTIEDKVSCVRSMIFTQNILSGKWLSKNRDPSKNISRLDVVQGSPSLILYGNIDNKILDEPAIVPNIPKNVTKYVRNVILSFDDVYIQLTYANVVYDLGWLSYNELHKILPFKISEVSEPLDNDIKIYDNSGSQIFIS
;
A
#
# COMPACT_ATOMS: atom_id res chain seq x y z
N MET A 1 -2.40 -7.86 37.35
CA MET A 1 -0.92 -7.91 37.30
C MET A 1 -0.50 -6.89 36.26
N LYS A 2 0.50 -6.05 36.54
CA LYS A 2 0.92 -4.96 35.65
C LYS A 2 2.27 -5.31 35.03
N ILE A 3 2.43 -5.06 33.73
CA ILE A 3 3.71 -5.20 33.02
C ILE A 3 4.15 -3.82 32.53
N LEU A 4 5.47 -3.63 32.39
CA LEU A 4 6.00 -2.41 31.78
C LEU A 4 5.48 -2.28 30.36
N ASN A 5 5.10 -1.07 29.97
CA ASN A 5 4.49 -0.78 28.69
C ASN A 5 5.53 -0.91 27.55
N PRO A 6 5.48 -1.97 26.71
CA PRO A 6 6.45 -2.18 25.64
C PRO A 6 6.32 -1.14 24.52
N PHE A 7 5.19 -0.44 24.44
CA PHE A 7 5.00 0.64 23.46
C PHE A 7 5.73 1.93 23.87
N LYS A 8 6.34 1.99 25.06
CA LYS A 8 7.16 3.12 25.55
C LYS A 8 8.56 2.69 26.02
N LEU A 9 9.20 1.77 25.30
CA LEU A 9 10.55 1.28 25.63
C LEU A 9 11.58 2.41 25.86
N GLN A 10 11.48 3.52 25.13
CA GLN A 10 12.39 4.67 25.30
C GLN A 10 12.28 5.34 26.69
N ASN A 11 11.16 5.16 27.40
CA ASN A 11 10.94 5.70 28.74
C ASN A 11 11.42 4.76 29.85
N TRP A 12 11.72 3.49 29.54
CA TRP A 12 12.10 2.53 30.56
C TRP A 12 13.42 2.90 31.22
N ASP A 13 13.57 2.52 32.49
CA ASP A 13 14.88 2.53 33.16
C ASP A 13 15.98 1.94 32.26
N TYR A 14 17.14 2.59 32.23
CA TYR A 14 18.19 2.26 31.26
C TYR A 14 18.66 0.81 31.39
N LYS A 15 18.74 0.26 32.61
CA LYS A 15 19.17 -1.14 32.80
C LYS A 15 18.16 -2.10 32.19
N LYS A 16 16.86 -1.88 32.42
CA LYS A 16 15.79 -2.71 31.85
C LYS A 16 15.75 -2.60 30.32
N PHE A 17 15.86 -1.37 29.82
CA PHE A 17 15.94 -1.09 28.39
C PHE A 17 17.13 -1.80 27.73
N LEU A 18 18.32 -1.69 28.32
CA LEU A 18 19.54 -2.35 27.86
C LEU A 18 19.36 -3.86 27.77
N ILE A 19 18.81 -4.49 28.81
CA ILE A 19 18.56 -5.95 28.86
C ILE A 19 17.62 -6.38 27.72
N VAL A 20 16.54 -5.63 27.48
CA VAL A 20 15.60 -5.98 26.40
C VAL A 20 16.24 -5.82 25.02
N ILE A 21 16.91 -4.69 24.77
CA ILE A 21 17.53 -4.44 23.46
C ILE A 21 18.63 -5.47 23.17
N LEU A 22 19.54 -5.72 24.12
CA LEU A 22 20.58 -6.74 23.97
C LEU A 22 19.99 -8.15 23.90
N GLY A 23 18.91 -8.44 24.64
CA GLY A 23 18.23 -9.73 24.59
C GLY A 23 17.66 -10.03 23.21
N ILE A 24 16.98 -9.06 22.57
CA ILE A 24 16.47 -9.21 21.20
C ILE A 24 17.65 -9.37 20.22
N GLN A 25 18.69 -8.55 20.34
CA GLN A 25 19.86 -8.61 19.45
C GLN A 25 20.62 -9.93 19.56
N LEU A 26 20.89 -10.40 20.78
CA LEU A 26 21.55 -11.69 21.02
C LEU A 26 20.67 -12.85 20.57
N SER A 27 19.35 -12.75 20.71
CA SER A 27 18.43 -13.75 20.18
C SER A 27 18.51 -13.85 18.66
N LEU A 28 18.54 -12.71 17.95
CA LEU A 28 18.70 -12.69 16.50
C LEU A 28 20.04 -13.30 16.06
N LEU A 29 21.14 -12.86 16.68
CA LEU A 29 22.48 -13.37 16.38
C LEU A 29 22.63 -14.86 16.73
N GLY A 30 22.00 -15.30 17.82
CA GLY A 30 21.95 -16.70 18.24
C GLY A 30 21.20 -17.56 17.23
N LEU A 31 20.01 -17.15 16.79
CA LEU A 31 19.23 -17.87 15.78
C LEU A 31 19.98 -17.95 14.44
N PHE A 32 20.59 -16.84 14.02
CA PHE A 32 21.47 -16.84 12.85
C PHE A 32 22.64 -17.84 12.99
N GLY A 33 23.31 -17.86 14.15
CA GLY A 33 24.41 -18.79 14.41
C GLY A 33 23.95 -20.25 14.43
N ILE A 34 22.80 -20.54 15.04
CA ILE A 34 22.20 -21.89 15.11
C ILE A 34 21.84 -22.40 13.70
N GLU A 35 21.31 -21.55 12.83
CA GLU A 35 21.04 -21.92 11.43
C GLU A 35 22.31 -22.21 10.64
N LYS A 36 23.41 -21.50 10.91
CA LYS A 36 24.72 -21.83 10.33
C LYS A 36 25.28 -23.18 10.81
N LEU A 37 24.81 -23.70 11.94
CA LEU A 37 25.10 -25.04 12.41
C LEU A 37 24.17 -26.11 11.82
N GLY A 38 23.24 -25.74 10.93
CA GLY A 38 22.32 -26.66 10.24
C GLY A 38 21.01 -26.95 10.97
N ILE A 39 20.68 -26.21 12.03
CA ILE A 39 19.40 -26.36 12.75
C ILE A 39 18.38 -25.38 12.17
N GLU A 40 17.23 -25.88 11.74
CA GLU A 40 16.17 -25.04 11.16
C GLU A 40 15.48 -24.17 12.22
N THR A 41 15.59 -22.84 12.11
CA THR A 41 14.90 -21.89 13.02
C THR A 41 14.05 -20.85 12.30
N GLN A 42 13.69 -21.08 11.04
CA GLN A 42 13.09 -20.07 10.15
C GLN A 42 11.90 -19.32 10.76
N ILE A 43 10.95 -20.01 11.41
CA ILE A 43 9.77 -19.35 12.01
C ILE A 43 10.18 -18.44 13.18
N LEU A 44 11.08 -18.93 14.04
CA LEU A 44 11.54 -18.20 15.21
C LEU A 44 12.43 -17.02 14.80
N ARG A 45 13.33 -17.22 13.83
CA ARG A 45 14.15 -16.18 13.22
C ARG A 45 13.28 -15.12 12.53
N ALA A 46 12.22 -15.52 11.85
CA ALA A 46 11.29 -14.57 11.22
C ALA A 46 10.60 -13.69 12.25
N PHE A 47 10.11 -14.29 13.34
CA PHE A 47 9.45 -13.55 14.42
C PHE A 47 10.40 -12.59 15.14
N VAL A 48 11.57 -13.07 15.58
CA VAL A 48 12.58 -12.26 16.27
C VAL A 48 13.17 -11.21 15.34
N GLY A 49 13.42 -11.55 14.08
CA GLY A 49 13.91 -10.64 13.04
C GLY A 49 12.93 -9.51 12.75
N CYS A 50 11.63 -9.80 12.66
CA CYS A 50 10.60 -8.77 12.52
C CYS A 50 10.58 -7.82 13.73
N ILE A 51 10.62 -8.36 14.95
CA ILE A 51 10.70 -7.54 16.16
C ILE A 51 11.96 -6.68 16.12
N TYR A 52 13.12 -7.26 15.82
CA TYR A 52 14.38 -6.54 15.75
C TYR A 52 14.31 -5.38 14.76
N ILE A 53 13.90 -5.65 13.52
CA ILE A 53 13.83 -4.66 12.43
C ILE A 53 12.90 -3.51 12.79
N PHE A 54 11.68 -3.77 13.28
CA PHE A 54 10.67 -2.72 13.48
C PHE A 54 10.73 -2.03 14.85
N VAL A 55 11.30 -2.67 15.86
CA VAL A 55 11.29 -2.16 17.25
C VAL A 55 12.66 -1.58 17.64
N VAL A 56 13.75 -2.32 17.46
CA VAL A 56 15.03 -2.00 18.12
C VAL A 56 15.62 -0.65 17.68
N PRO A 57 15.88 -0.38 16.38
CA PRO A 57 16.49 0.87 15.96
C PRO A 57 15.61 2.09 16.26
N GLY A 58 14.31 1.97 16.05
CA GLY A 58 13.34 3.04 16.29
C GLY A 58 13.33 3.51 17.73
N TYR A 59 13.20 2.60 18.70
CA TYR A 59 13.21 2.97 20.12
C TYR A 59 14.55 3.51 20.59
N LEU A 60 15.67 3.03 20.03
CA LEU A 60 16.99 3.62 20.26
C LEU A 60 17.04 5.09 19.81
N ILE A 61 16.58 5.39 18.59
CA ILE A 61 16.53 6.75 18.06
C ILE A 61 15.58 7.63 18.89
N LEU A 62 14.40 7.12 19.28
CA LEU A 62 13.46 7.85 20.14
C LEU A 62 14.08 8.24 21.48
N ARG A 63 14.88 7.33 22.09
CA ARG A 63 15.58 7.58 23.34
C ARG A 63 16.68 8.62 23.16
N ILE A 64 17.48 8.55 22.09
CA ILE A 64 18.50 9.55 21.74
C ILE A 64 17.87 10.94 21.59
N LEU A 65 16.70 11.03 20.95
CA LEU A 65 15.97 12.28 20.78
C LEU A 65 15.23 12.73 22.07
N LYS A 66 15.28 11.96 23.16
CA LYS A 66 14.59 12.21 24.44
C LYS A 66 13.09 12.44 24.24
N LEU A 67 12.42 11.62 23.43
CA LEU A 67 10.99 11.74 23.12
C LEU A 67 10.13 11.01 24.15
N ASN A 68 10.12 11.54 25.38
CA ASN A 68 9.56 10.81 26.52
C ASN A 68 8.08 11.15 26.80
N LYS A 69 7.62 12.32 26.32
CA LYS A 69 6.28 12.86 26.59
C LYS A 69 5.21 12.46 25.56
N ILE A 70 5.58 11.68 24.55
CA ILE A 70 4.63 11.19 23.54
C ILE A 70 3.79 10.05 24.12
N ASN A 71 2.58 9.86 23.59
CA ASN A 71 1.72 8.77 24.04
C ASN A 71 2.17 7.41 23.47
N SER A 72 1.65 6.30 24.02
CA SER A 72 2.06 4.94 23.65
C SER A 72 1.86 4.64 22.16
N LEU A 73 0.79 5.15 21.56
CA LEU A 73 0.50 4.95 20.14
C LEU A 73 1.50 5.71 19.27
N GLU A 74 1.72 7.01 19.51
CA GLU A 74 2.71 7.81 18.79
C GLU A 74 4.12 7.23 18.95
N SER A 75 4.47 6.76 20.14
CA SER A 75 5.73 6.10 20.45
C SER A 75 5.97 4.86 19.59
N PHE A 76 5.00 3.95 19.53
CA PHE A 76 5.05 2.78 18.67
C PHE A 76 5.16 3.16 17.18
N LEU A 77 4.31 4.08 16.71
CA LEU A 77 4.27 4.50 15.31
C LEU A 77 5.57 5.16 14.85
N TYR A 78 6.13 6.05 15.66
CA TYR A 78 7.41 6.69 15.35
C TYR A 78 8.56 5.69 15.42
N SER A 79 8.53 4.72 16.33
CA SER A 79 9.54 3.66 16.36
C SER A 79 9.53 2.88 15.05
N VAL A 80 8.38 2.41 14.59
CA VAL A 80 8.27 1.65 13.33
C VAL A 80 8.79 2.47 12.15
N GLY A 81 8.39 3.74 12.02
CA GLY A 81 8.88 4.61 10.94
C GLY A 81 10.39 4.85 10.99
N LEU A 82 10.95 5.13 12.16
CA LEU A 82 12.38 5.34 12.35
C LEU A 82 13.21 4.07 12.09
N SER A 83 12.65 2.92 12.45
CA SER A 83 13.21 1.60 12.16
C SER A 83 13.29 1.31 10.66
N VAL A 84 12.20 1.55 9.91
CA VAL A 84 12.20 1.39 8.45
C VAL A 84 13.20 2.35 7.78
N PHE A 85 13.25 3.61 8.24
CA PHE A 85 14.27 4.57 7.80
C PHE A 85 15.70 4.07 8.07
N PHE A 86 15.97 3.59 9.29
CA PHE A 86 17.27 3.08 9.69
C PHE A 86 17.73 1.94 8.79
N VAL A 87 16.87 0.97 8.51
CA VAL A 87 17.20 -0.15 7.62
C VAL A 87 17.55 0.33 6.21
N MET A 88 16.77 1.25 5.64
CA MET A 88 17.07 1.83 4.32
C MET A 88 18.41 2.56 4.30
N VAL A 89 18.72 3.33 5.35
CA VAL A 89 19.98 4.08 5.46
C VAL A 89 21.17 3.14 5.63
N VAL A 90 21.09 2.14 6.52
CA VAL A 90 22.17 1.16 6.71
C VAL A 90 22.41 0.42 5.40
N GLY A 91 21.35 -0.04 4.73
CA GLY A 91 21.48 -0.69 3.42
C GLY A 91 22.18 0.20 2.39
N PHE A 92 21.77 1.46 2.28
CA PHE A 92 22.36 2.41 1.35
C PHE A 92 23.85 2.63 1.65
N LEU A 93 24.18 2.85 2.93
CA LEU A 93 25.55 3.10 3.37
C LEU A 93 26.47 1.91 3.12
N ILE A 94 26.05 0.69 3.46
CA ILE A 94 26.93 -0.48 3.22
C ILE A 94 27.07 -0.78 1.74
N ASN A 95 26.01 -0.61 0.94
CA ASN A 95 26.08 -0.80 -0.51
C ASN A 95 27.08 0.14 -1.15
N ALA A 96 27.09 1.40 -0.73
CA ALA A 96 27.99 2.42 -1.25
C ALA A 96 29.42 2.30 -0.69
N LEU A 97 29.57 2.14 0.62
CA LEU A 97 30.86 2.29 1.29
C LEU A 97 31.70 1.01 1.31
N PHE A 98 31.10 -0.18 1.47
CA PHE A 98 31.87 -1.41 1.65
C PHE A 98 32.73 -1.77 0.43
N PRO A 99 32.24 -1.66 -0.82
CA PRO A 99 33.09 -1.86 -1.99
C PRO A 99 34.22 -0.83 -2.08
N ILE A 100 33.93 0.45 -1.80
CA ILE A 100 34.91 1.55 -1.85
C ILE A 100 36.01 1.36 -0.80
N MET A 101 35.65 0.90 0.39
CA MET A 101 36.58 0.63 1.49
C MET A 101 37.31 -0.71 1.34
N GLY A 102 37.02 -1.50 0.30
CA GLY A 102 37.59 -2.84 0.12
C GLY A 102 37.15 -3.87 1.17
N ILE A 103 36.06 -3.64 1.90
CA ILE A 103 35.54 -4.55 2.93
C ILE A 103 34.95 -5.80 2.28
N THR A 104 34.08 -5.62 1.27
CA THR A 104 33.49 -6.70 0.48
C THR A 104 32.87 -6.15 -0.80
N ASN A 105 32.91 -6.94 -1.87
CA ASN A 105 32.20 -6.66 -3.12
C ASN A 105 30.77 -7.22 -3.13
N ARG A 106 30.32 -7.84 -2.03
CA ARG A 106 28.98 -8.40 -1.85
C ARG A 106 28.29 -7.78 -0.63
N PRO A 107 28.06 -6.45 -0.61
CA PRO A 107 27.58 -5.74 0.58
C PRO A 107 26.18 -6.16 1.04
N ILE A 108 25.34 -6.69 0.15
CA ILE A 108 23.96 -7.12 0.45
C ILE A 108 23.87 -8.63 0.69
N SER A 109 25.01 -9.30 0.91
CA SER A 109 25.00 -10.69 1.36
C SER A 109 24.63 -10.80 2.86
N GLU A 110 24.24 -12.00 3.28
CA GLU A 110 23.66 -12.23 4.62
C GLU A 110 24.57 -11.75 5.78
N ILE A 111 25.85 -12.11 5.76
CA ILE A 111 26.80 -11.77 6.84
C ILE A 111 27.01 -10.25 6.95
N PRO A 112 27.40 -9.51 5.88
CA PRO A 112 27.50 -8.05 5.93
C PRO A 112 26.24 -7.37 6.43
N VAL A 113 25.05 -7.80 5.99
CA VAL A 113 23.77 -7.18 6.40
C VAL A 113 23.51 -7.38 7.89
N ILE A 114 23.63 -8.61 8.40
CA ILE A 114 23.36 -8.93 9.82
C ILE A 114 24.37 -8.22 10.73
N LEU A 115 25.65 -8.26 10.37
CA LEU A 115 26.69 -7.59 11.17
C LEU A 115 26.54 -6.08 11.14
N SER A 116 26.31 -5.48 9.97
CA SER A 116 26.21 -4.01 9.86
C SER A 116 24.99 -3.46 10.57
N THR A 117 23.85 -4.15 10.49
CA THR A 117 22.65 -3.76 11.24
C THR A 117 22.85 -3.95 12.74
N SER A 118 23.50 -5.04 13.17
CA SER A 118 23.84 -5.29 14.58
C SER A 118 24.81 -4.26 15.15
N VAL A 119 25.88 -3.95 14.43
CA VAL A 119 26.89 -2.96 14.84
C VAL A 119 26.27 -1.56 14.87
N SER A 120 25.48 -1.20 13.85
CA SER A 120 24.79 0.10 13.81
C SER A 120 23.80 0.26 14.97
N SER A 121 23.07 -0.80 15.33
CA SER A 121 22.20 -0.79 16.51
C SER A 121 22.97 -0.71 17.83
N LEU A 122 24.13 -1.37 17.95
CA LEU A 122 25.01 -1.21 19.12
C LEU A 122 25.56 0.21 19.24
N LEU A 123 25.95 0.84 18.12
CA LEU A 123 26.37 2.24 18.12
C LEU A 123 25.24 3.15 18.61
N LEU A 124 24.01 2.95 18.14
CA LEU A 124 22.85 3.68 18.65
C LEU A 124 22.60 3.40 20.14
N LEU A 125 22.80 2.17 20.61
CA LEU A 125 22.68 1.80 22.02
C LEU A 125 23.70 2.52 22.90
N ILE A 126 24.96 2.58 22.46
CA ILE A 126 26.03 3.34 23.11
C ILE A 126 25.69 4.82 23.14
N LEU A 127 25.26 5.41 22.02
CA LEU A 127 24.82 6.80 21.97
C LEU A 127 23.66 7.06 22.94
N SER A 128 22.71 6.13 23.03
CA SER A 128 21.57 6.24 23.96
C SER A 128 21.98 6.22 25.44
N TYR A 129 23.14 5.64 25.79
CA TYR A 129 23.70 5.65 27.15
C TYR A 129 24.13 7.06 27.57
N PHE A 130 24.86 7.75 26.69
CA PHE A 130 25.36 9.11 26.97
C PHE A 130 24.23 10.14 27.01
N VAL A 131 23.10 9.84 26.37
CA VAL A 131 21.88 10.62 26.46
C VAL A 131 21.20 10.29 27.80
N ASN A 132 21.67 10.93 28.87
CA ASN A 132 21.05 10.78 30.20
C ASN A 132 19.59 11.29 30.15
N SER A 133 18.67 10.34 30.01
CA SER A 133 17.24 10.54 30.09
C SER A 133 16.79 10.15 31.48
N LYS A 134 16.88 11.09 32.44
CA LYS A 134 16.27 10.94 33.77
C LYS A 134 14.74 10.99 33.70
N SER A 135 14.12 10.17 32.85
CA SER A 135 12.68 9.96 32.87
C SER A 135 12.39 8.59 33.42
N ASN A 136 12.30 8.49 34.75
CA ASN A 136 11.84 7.27 35.42
C ASN A 136 10.30 7.26 35.47
N ASP A 137 9.67 7.48 34.31
CA ASP A 137 8.22 7.41 34.16
C ASP A 137 7.87 6.04 33.57
N ASP A 138 8.22 4.98 34.29
CA ASP A 138 7.83 3.60 33.95
C ASP A 138 6.30 3.55 33.89
N GLU A 139 5.77 3.50 32.66
CA GLU A 139 4.34 3.30 32.43
C GLU A 139 4.04 1.81 32.36
N TYR A 140 2.86 1.43 32.86
CA TYR A 140 2.44 0.04 32.95
C TYR A 140 1.15 -0.20 32.17
N ILE A 141 1.04 -1.39 31.58
CA ILE A 141 -0.21 -1.93 31.04
C ILE A 141 -0.74 -2.97 32.03
N ASP A 142 -2.05 -2.95 32.28
CA ASP A 142 -2.70 -4.00 33.05
C ASP A 142 -2.87 -5.25 32.17
N LEU A 143 -2.38 -6.40 32.62
CA LEU A 143 -2.57 -7.67 31.92
C LEU A 143 -4.05 -8.02 31.74
N LYS A 144 -4.95 -7.51 32.60
CA LYS A 144 -6.40 -7.66 32.44
C LYS A 144 -6.92 -7.01 31.16
N ASP A 145 -6.22 -5.99 30.64
CA ASP A 145 -6.59 -5.34 29.39
C ASP A 145 -6.19 -6.17 28.16
N ILE A 146 -5.14 -7.00 28.29
CA ILE A 146 -4.64 -7.88 27.23
C ILE A 146 -5.42 -9.20 27.24
N LEU A 147 -5.58 -9.81 28.42
CA LEU A 147 -6.31 -11.07 28.61
C LEU A 147 -7.84 -10.87 28.67
N ASN A 148 -8.33 -9.75 28.14
CA ASN A 148 -9.75 -9.46 28.06
C ASN A 148 -10.41 -10.35 26.99
N PRO A 149 -11.56 -11.01 27.27
CA PRO A 149 -12.27 -11.83 26.30
C PRO A 149 -12.58 -11.11 24.97
N GLN A 150 -12.86 -9.80 25.02
CA GLN A 150 -13.09 -8.98 23.82
C GLN A 150 -11.81 -8.88 22.97
N VAL A 151 -10.66 -8.65 23.61
CA VAL A 151 -9.36 -8.52 22.91
C VAL A 151 -8.92 -9.86 22.35
N LEU A 152 -9.07 -10.93 23.13
CA LEU A 152 -8.77 -12.30 22.69
C LEU A 152 -9.68 -12.72 21.53
N GLY A 153 -10.99 -12.47 21.61
CA GLY A 153 -11.93 -12.76 20.53
C GLY A 153 -11.63 -11.99 19.24
N LEU A 154 -11.30 -10.69 19.35
CA LEU A 154 -10.86 -9.90 18.20
C LEU A 154 -9.55 -10.42 17.59
N SER A 155 -8.63 -10.94 18.41
CA SER A 155 -7.36 -11.50 17.96
C SER A 155 -7.51 -12.76 17.10
N LEU A 156 -8.68 -13.42 17.12
CA LEU A 156 -8.96 -14.59 16.28
C LEU A 156 -9.30 -14.20 14.83
N ILE A 157 -9.75 -12.97 14.57
CA ILE A 157 -10.23 -12.54 13.25
C ILE A 157 -9.13 -12.61 12.17
N PRO A 158 -7.88 -12.17 12.40
CA PRO A 158 -6.82 -12.30 11.40
C PRO A 158 -6.52 -13.76 11.02
N PHE A 159 -6.66 -14.70 11.97
CA PHE A 159 -6.50 -16.12 11.67
C PHE A 159 -7.61 -16.65 10.75
N MET A 160 -8.83 -16.09 10.84
CA MET A 160 -9.89 -16.41 9.88
C MET A 160 -9.53 -15.96 8.46
N ALA A 161 -8.79 -14.86 8.29
CA ALA A 161 -8.28 -14.46 6.98
C ALA A 161 -7.28 -15.47 6.42
N ILE A 162 -6.35 -15.93 7.26
CA ILE A 162 -5.31 -16.91 6.88
C ILE A 162 -5.94 -18.26 6.55
N PHE A 163 -6.74 -18.82 7.45
CA PHE A 163 -7.39 -20.11 7.21
C PHE A 163 -8.46 -20.00 6.12
N GLY A 164 -9.15 -18.87 6.02
CA GLY A 164 -10.17 -18.65 4.99
C GLY A 164 -9.57 -18.59 3.59
N THR A 165 -8.45 -17.90 3.41
CA THR A 165 -7.72 -17.91 2.12
C THR A 165 -7.17 -19.30 1.81
N TYR A 166 -6.63 -20.02 2.80
CA TYR A 166 -6.25 -21.43 2.62
C TYR A 166 -7.42 -22.31 2.14
N LEU A 167 -8.63 -22.13 2.70
CA LEU A 167 -9.82 -22.87 2.27
C LEU A 167 -10.25 -22.51 0.85
N VAL A 168 -10.10 -21.25 0.46
CA VAL A 168 -10.39 -20.81 -0.91
C VAL A 168 -9.40 -21.44 -1.90
N ASN A 169 -8.09 -21.38 -1.63
CA ASN A 169 -7.07 -21.85 -2.57
C ASN A 169 -7.14 -23.37 -2.80
N ASN A 170 -7.45 -24.13 -1.75
CA ASN A 170 -7.39 -25.60 -1.80
C ASN A 170 -8.75 -26.29 -1.98
N TYR A 171 -9.84 -25.64 -1.59
CA TYR A 171 -11.19 -26.24 -1.59
C TYR A 171 -12.26 -25.37 -2.25
N SER A 172 -11.88 -24.24 -2.85
CA SER A 172 -12.81 -23.28 -3.46
C SER A 172 -13.91 -22.82 -2.49
N ASN A 173 -13.63 -22.77 -1.19
CA ASN A 173 -14.62 -22.44 -0.15
C ASN A 173 -14.31 -21.07 0.49
N ASN A 174 -15.17 -20.08 0.22
CA ASN A 174 -15.05 -18.71 0.72
C ASN A 174 -15.88 -18.40 1.99
N ILE A 175 -16.58 -19.39 2.56
CA ILE A 175 -17.53 -19.17 3.67
C ILE A 175 -16.83 -18.57 4.89
N LEU A 176 -15.63 -19.04 5.24
CA LEU A 176 -14.92 -18.53 6.40
C LEU A 176 -14.54 -17.04 6.25
N LEU A 177 -14.19 -16.61 5.03
CA LEU A 177 -13.93 -15.19 4.73
C LEU A 177 -15.21 -14.36 4.78
N MET A 178 -16.34 -14.90 4.31
CA MET A 178 -17.65 -14.24 4.42
C MET A 178 -18.03 -14.03 5.89
N VAL A 179 -17.84 -15.04 6.75
CA VAL A 179 -18.09 -14.94 8.20
C VAL A 179 -17.14 -13.90 8.82
N MET A 180 -15.86 -13.89 8.44
CA MET A 180 -14.89 -12.89 8.91
C MET A 180 -15.36 -11.45 8.61
N ILE A 181 -15.78 -11.16 7.37
CA ILE A 181 -16.25 -9.82 6.97
C ILE A 181 -17.54 -9.44 7.72
N MET A 182 -18.44 -10.40 7.94
CA MET A 182 -19.64 -10.18 8.76
C MET A 182 -19.28 -9.86 10.22
N LEU A 183 -18.36 -10.59 10.82
CA LEU A 183 -17.88 -10.32 12.18
C LEU A 183 -17.22 -8.94 12.29
N LEU A 184 -16.38 -8.56 11.33
CA LEU A 184 -15.81 -7.21 11.26
C LEU A 184 -16.93 -6.16 11.19
N SER A 185 -17.95 -6.37 10.37
CA SER A 185 -19.10 -5.46 10.27
C SER A 185 -19.82 -5.29 11.61
N ILE A 186 -20.05 -6.39 12.34
CA ILE A 186 -20.67 -6.38 13.67
C ILE A 186 -19.79 -5.66 14.70
N VAL A 187 -18.48 -5.89 14.67
CA VAL A 187 -17.50 -5.21 15.55
C VAL A 187 -17.57 -3.70 15.33
N ILE A 188 -17.61 -3.25 14.08
CA ILE A 188 -17.65 -1.83 13.74
C ILE A 188 -19.00 -1.20 14.10
N LEU A 189 -20.11 -1.88 13.84
CA LEU A 189 -21.44 -1.43 14.29
C LEU A 189 -21.45 -1.23 15.80
N ASN A 190 -20.95 -2.20 16.58
CA ASN A 190 -20.87 -2.07 18.03
C ASN A 190 -19.95 -0.94 18.47
N THR A 191 -18.78 -0.79 17.84
CA THR A 191 -17.84 0.29 18.18
C THR A 191 -18.41 1.67 17.87
N GLY A 192 -19.11 1.78 16.75
CA GLY A 192 -19.64 3.03 16.22
C GLY A 192 -21.02 3.40 16.78
N VAL A 193 -21.83 2.47 17.31
CA VAL A 193 -23.19 2.69 17.82
C VAL A 193 -23.28 2.59 19.34
N SER A 194 -22.68 1.55 19.93
CA SER A 194 -22.79 1.24 21.36
C SER A 194 -21.53 1.65 22.14
N THR A 195 -21.56 1.43 23.46
CA THR A 195 -20.41 1.60 24.36
C THR A 195 -19.71 0.28 24.67
N PHE A 196 -20.04 -0.80 23.93
CA PHE A 196 -19.54 -2.15 24.18
C PHE A 196 -18.01 -2.22 24.18
N PHE A 197 -17.36 -1.51 23.26
CA PHE A 197 -15.90 -1.36 23.23
C PHE A 197 -15.47 -0.02 23.81
N HIS A 198 -14.65 -0.07 24.86
CA HIS A 198 -14.03 1.12 25.42
C HIS A 198 -13.07 1.79 24.41
N ASN A 199 -13.00 3.11 24.43
CA ASN A 199 -12.21 3.91 23.48
C ASN A 199 -10.69 3.60 23.47
N LYS A 200 -10.20 2.89 24.48
CA LYS A 200 -8.81 2.42 24.57
C LYS A 200 -8.51 1.30 23.56
N TYR A 201 -9.54 0.55 23.13
CA TYR A 201 -9.41 -0.54 22.17
C TYR A 201 -9.60 -0.09 20.71
N TYR A 202 -9.93 1.17 20.45
CA TYR A 202 -10.12 1.67 19.09
C TYR A 202 -8.90 1.45 18.17
N PRO A 203 -7.65 1.74 18.60
CA PRO A 203 -6.48 1.42 17.79
C PRO A 203 -6.37 -0.09 17.50
N PHE A 204 -6.64 -0.94 18.49
CA PHE A 204 -6.56 -2.38 18.32
C PHE A 204 -7.61 -2.90 17.32
N ILE A 205 -8.85 -2.41 17.41
CA ILE A 205 -9.93 -2.75 16.46
C ILE A 205 -9.55 -2.31 15.04
N LEU A 206 -9.03 -1.08 14.87
CA LEU A 206 -8.58 -0.60 13.55
C LEU A 206 -7.46 -1.48 12.98
N TRP A 207 -6.51 -1.90 13.82
CA TRP A 207 -5.41 -2.77 13.38
C TRP A 207 -5.91 -4.15 12.98
N ILE A 208 -6.75 -4.79 13.80
CA ILE A 208 -7.35 -6.11 13.51
C ILE A 208 -8.16 -6.08 12.22
N THR A 209 -8.99 -5.05 12.03
CA THR A 209 -9.74 -4.86 10.78
C THR A 209 -8.77 -4.68 9.61
N SER A 210 -7.74 -3.85 9.76
CA SER A 210 -6.77 -3.58 8.71
C SER A 210 -6.03 -4.85 8.27
N ILE A 211 -5.43 -5.59 9.21
CA ILE A 211 -4.63 -6.76 8.87
C ILE A 211 -5.50 -7.88 8.31
N SER A 212 -6.70 -8.08 8.84
CA SER A 212 -7.64 -9.09 8.31
C SER A 212 -8.08 -8.75 6.87
N LEU A 213 -8.36 -7.46 6.61
CA LEU A 213 -8.68 -7.00 5.26
C LEU A 213 -7.48 -7.07 4.29
N ILE A 214 -6.26 -6.91 4.75
CA ILE A 214 -5.10 -7.04 3.87
C ILE A 214 -4.79 -8.53 3.59
N LEU A 215 -4.83 -9.38 4.62
CA LEU A 215 -4.49 -10.80 4.50
C LEU A 215 -5.47 -11.57 3.60
N HIS A 216 -6.77 -11.23 3.61
CA HIS A 216 -7.74 -11.89 2.71
C HIS A 216 -7.46 -11.64 1.21
N VAL A 217 -6.66 -10.62 0.89
CA VAL A 217 -6.27 -10.26 -0.47
C VAL A 217 -4.95 -10.90 -0.85
N ILE A 218 -3.90 -10.63 -0.07
CA ILE A 218 -2.54 -10.99 -0.48
C ILE A 218 -2.25 -12.50 -0.39
N LEU A 219 -3.01 -13.23 0.44
CA LEU A 219 -2.88 -14.68 0.60
C LEU A 219 -3.82 -15.48 -0.31
N PHE A 220 -4.63 -14.81 -1.13
CA PHE A 220 -5.62 -15.45 -1.99
C PHE A 220 -5.01 -16.34 -3.10
N THR A 221 -3.74 -16.17 -3.45
CA THR A 221 -3.03 -17.10 -4.36
C THR A 221 -1.73 -17.53 -3.73
N ASP A 222 -1.23 -18.70 -4.12
CA ASP A 222 0.07 -19.20 -3.68
C ASP A 222 1.20 -18.26 -4.14
N TYR A 223 1.05 -17.70 -5.33
CA TYR A 223 1.98 -16.74 -5.95
C TYR A 223 1.55 -15.29 -5.74
N LEU A 224 2.47 -14.36 -6.02
CA LEU A 224 2.18 -12.92 -5.98
C LEU A 224 1.11 -12.53 -7.01
N PRO A 225 0.03 -11.86 -6.59
CA PRO A 225 -0.95 -11.31 -7.51
C PRO A 225 -0.30 -10.32 -8.48
N VAL A 226 -0.70 -10.35 -9.75
CA VAL A 226 -0.04 -9.58 -10.80
C VAL A 226 -0.40 -8.09 -10.73
N ASN A 227 0.58 -7.26 -10.36
CA ASN A 227 0.57 -5.79 -10.36
C ASN A 227 2.02 -5.26 -10.23
N ASP A 228 2.24 -3.99 -9.86
CA ASP A 228 3.59 -3.42 -9.59
C ASP A 228 4.47 -4.31 -8.68
N ILE A 229 3.87 -5.04 -7.72
CA ILE A 229 4.58 -5.98 -6.83
C ILE A 229 5.46 -6.99 -7.58
N VAL A 230 5.12 -7.36 -8.82
CA VAL A 230 5.95 -8.25 -9.66
C VAL A 230 7.28 -7.59 -10.01
N ASN A 231 7.24 -6.36 -10.53
CA ASN A 231 8.46 -5.64 -10.89
C ASN A 231 9.29 -5.30 -9.65
N GLU A 232 8.63 -4.98 -8.54
CA GLU A 232 9.30 -4.76 -7.25
C GLU A 232 10.02 -6.03 -6.78
N TYR A 233 9.37 -7.20 -6.91
CA TYR A 233 10.00 -8.49 -6.61
C TYR A 233 11.21 -8.75 -7.51
N ILE A 234 11.12 -8.48 -8.82
CA ILE A 234 12.24 -8.66 -9.76
C ILE A 234 13.44 -7.83 -9.31
N VAL A 235 13.25 -6.56 -8.97
CA VAL A 235 14.32 -5.69 -8.44
C VAL A 235 14.92 -6.28 -7.17
N ALA A 236 14.09 -6.58 -6.18
CA ALA A 236 14.56 -7.07 -4.89
C ALA A 236 15.29 -8.41 -5.02
N ASN A 237 14.78 -9.32 -5.86
CA ASN A 237 15.40 -10.60 -6.17
C ASN A 237 16.74 -10.42 -6.89
N THR A 238 16.82 -9.46 -7.81
CA THR A 238 18.09 -9.13 -8.49
C THR A 238 19.14 -8.67 -7.48
N THR A 239 18.78 -7.76 -6.55
CA THR A 239 19.69 -7.32 -5.49
C THR A 239 20.15 -8.47 -4.59
N LEU A 240 19.25 -9.39 -4.23
CA LEU A 240 19.60 -10.56 -3.40
C LEU A 240 20.59 -11.49 -4.13
N ASN A 241 20.31 -11.80 -5.40
CA ASN A 241 21.12 -12.73 -6.19
C ASN A 241 22.49 -12.16 -6.54
N SER A 242 22.57 -10.86 -6.86
CA SER A 242 23.85 -10.18 -7.12
C SER A 242 24.60 -9.85 -5.81
N SER A 243 23.91 -9.84 -4.67
CA SER A 243 24.40 -9.33 -3.38
C SER A 243 24.89 -7.87 -3.44
N ILE A 244 24.42 -7.10 -4.41
CA ILE A 244 24.73 -5.68 -4.60
C ILE A 244 23.56 -4.97 -5.27
N TRP A 245 23.18 -3.81 -4.78
CA TRP A 245 22.26 -2.93 -5.48
C TRP A 245 23.03 -2.14 -6.54
N ASP A 246 22.94 -2.59 -7.79
CA ASP A 246 23.55 -1.93 -8.96
C ASP A 246 22.54 -1.04 -9.68
N ILE A 247 22.83 0.26 -9.65
CA ILE A 247 22.02 1.32 -10.25
C ILE A 247 22.12 1.30 -11.79
N ASN A 248 23.18 0.70 -12.36
CA ASN A 248 23.39 0.66 -13.80
C ASN A 248 22.57 -0.43 -14.50
N ASN A 249 21.87 -1.30 -13.76
CA ASN A 249 21.02 -2.31 -14.35
C ASN A 249 19.75 -1.68 -14.94
N ARG A 250 19.82 -1.37 -16.24
CA ARG A 250 18.80 -0.60 -16.99
C ARG A 250 17.45 -1.32 -17.11
N GLY A 251 17.41 -2.65 -17.01
CA GLY A 251 16.19 -3.44 -17.22
C GLY A 251 15.05 -3.16 -16.23
N VAL A 252 15.33 -2.48 -15.12
CA VAL A 252 14.35 -2.22 -14.05
C VAL A 252 14.51 -0.82 -13.41
N ALA A 253 15.11 0.13 -14.15
CA ALA A 253 15.69 1.38 -13.63
C ALA A 253 14.78 2.21 -12.70
N ASN A 254 13.49 2.37 -13.03
CA ASN A 254 12.59 3.18 -12.22
C ASN A 254 12.25 2.55 -10.87
N TYR A 255 12.00 1.24 -10.83
CA TYR A 255 11.75 0.52 -9.57
C TYR A 255 13.06 0.35 -8.76
N GLY A 256 14.18 0.14 -9.45
CA GLY A 256 15.51 0.05 -8.85
C GLY A 256 15.97 1.33 -8.14
N SER A 257 15.42 2.49 -8.51
CA SER A 257 15.76 3.78 -7.89
C SER A 257 15.19 4.01 -6.49
N VAL A 258 14.37 3.08 -5.98
CA VAL A 258 13.61 3.22 -4.74
C VAL A 258 14.13 2.23 -3.70
N LEU A 259 14.65 2.76 -2.58
CA LEU A 259 15.27 1.96 -1.52
C LEU A 259 14.30 1.05 -0.77
N SER A 260 13.02 1.41 -0.69
CA SER A 260 11.98 0.53 -0.10
C SER A 260 11.85 -0.80 -0.85
N VAL A 261 12.17 -0.80 -2.15
CA VAL A 261 12.17 -1.99 -3.00
C VAL A 261 13.56 -2.62 -3.02
N SER A 262 14.58 -1.83 -3.39
CA SER A 262 15.90 -2.35 -3.74
C SER A 262 16.75 -2.75 -2.55
N LEU A 263 16.49 -2.24 -1.34
CA LEU A 263 17.30 -2.53 -0.14
C LEU A 263 16.46 -2.97 1.05
N PHE A 264 15.36 -2.27 1.36
CA PHE A 264 14.54 -2.59 2.53
C PHE A 264 13.96 -4.01 2.44
N THR A 265 13.33 -4.37 1.32
CA THR A 265 12.73 -5.71 1.18
C THR A 265 13.78 -6.85 1.18
N PRO A 266 14.93 -6.74 0.47
CA PRO A 266 16.04 -7.68 0.64
C PRO A 266 16.52 -7.82 2.09
N PHE A 267 16.62 -6.72 2.83
CA PHE A 267 17.00 -6.75 4.25
C PHE A 267 15.96 -7.48 5.10
N LEU A 268 14.67 -7.33 4.81
CA LEU A 268 13.62 -8.09 5.50
C LEU A 268 13.83 -9.60 5.27
N SER A 269 14.05 -10.03 4.03
CA SER A 269 14.30 -11.44 3.70
C SER A 269 15.54 -11.98 4.42
N ILE A 270 16.65 -11.25 4.37
CA ILE A 270 17.93 -11.64 4.98
C ILE A 270 17.83 -11.71 6.51
N ILE A 271 17.35 -10.67 7.17
CA ILE A 271 17.37 -10.59 8.65
C ILE A 271 16.37 -11.58 9.23
N CYS A 272 15.17 -11.68 8.65
CA CYS A 272 14.14 -12.62 9.09
C CYS A 272 14.41 -14.07 8.67
N GLY A 273 15.33 -14.32 7.74
CA GLY A 273 15.63 -15.68 7.26
C GLY A 273 14.47 -16.32 6.50
N ILE A 274 13.71 -15.52 5.76
CA ILE A 274 12.57 -15.98 4.95
C ILE A 274 12.80 -15.69 3.48
N ASP A 275 12.15 -16.44 2.60
CA ASP A 275 12.17 -16.13 1.17
C ASP A 275 11.47 -14.77 0.88
N LEU A 276 11.85 -14.20 -0.25
CA LEU A 276 11.37 -12.88 -0.67
C LEU A 276 9.85 -12.86 -0.90
N MET A 277 9.25 -13.98 -1.32
CA MET A 277 7.81 -14.05 -1.56
C MET A 277 7.04 -13.92 -0.25
N ASN A 278 7.49 -14.60 0.81
CA ASN A 278 6.93 -14.48 2.16
C ASN A 278 7.16 -13.08 2.76
N ALA A 279 8.28 -12.41 2.45
CA ALA A 279 8.47 -11.01 2.85
C ALA A 279 7.38 -10.09 2.27
N TYR A 280 7.03 -10.27 0.99
CA TYR A 280 5.94 -9.53 0.33
C TYR A 280 4.54 -9.95 0.78
N LYS A 281 4.31 -11.24 1.08
CA LYS A 281 2.98 -11.76 1.46
C LYS A 281 2.65 -11.65 2.94
N ILE A 282 3.64 -11.41 3.81
CA ILE A 282 3.45 -11.37 5.27
C ILE A 282 4.00 -10.07 5.86
N ILE A 283 5.28 -9.77 5.68
CA ILE A 283 5.92 -8.66 6.40
C ILE A 283 5.47 -7.29 5.89
N ILE A 284 5.49 -7.06 4.58
CA ILE A 284 4.99 -5.80 4.00
C ILE A 284 3.53 -5.51 4.39
N PRO A 285 2.59 -6.47 4.30
CA PRO A 285 1.23 -6.34 4.82
C PRO A 285 1.14 -5.89 6.28
N LEU A 286 2.02 -6.41 7.14
CA LEU A 286 2.06 -6.01 8.55
C LEU A 286 2.42 -4.52 8.69
N VAL A 287 3.35 -4.02 7.88
CA VAL A 287 3.71 -2.59 7.87
C VAL A 287 2.54 -1.73 7.39
N GLU A 288 1.87 -2.12 6.30
CA GLU A 288 0.70 -1.40 5.77
C GLU A 288 -0.46 -1.35 6.77
N SER A 289 -0.66 -2.44 7.53
CA SER A 289 -1.74 -2.54 8.51
C SER A 289 -1.69 -1.49 9.64
N ILE A 290 -0.54 -0.84 9.83
CA ILE A 290 -0.30 0.18 10.86
C ILE A 290 -0.76 1.58 10.40
N ILE A 291 -0.87 1.83 9.08
CA ILE A 291 -1.23 3.14 8.52
C ILE A 291 -2.55 3.71 9.09
N PRO A 292 -3.64 2.92 9.22
CA PRO A 292 -4.90 3.40 9.81
C PRO A 292 -4.75 3.87 11.26
N LEU A 293 -3.77 3.32 12.00
CA LEU A 293 -3.47 3.74 13.37
C LEU A 293 -2.83 5.13 13.40
N THR A 294 -1.94 5.39 12.45
CA THR A 294 -1.35 6.73 12.27
C THR A 294 -2.43 7.75 11.91
N ILE A 295 -3.34 7.38 11.01
CA ILE A 295 -4.49 8.19 10.61
C ILE A 295 -5.40 8.48 11.81
N TYR A 296 -5.77 7.48 12.59
CA TYR A 296 -6.53 7.65 13.84
C TYR A 296 -5.82 8.59 14.83
N SER A 297 -4.50 8.45 14.97
CA SER A 297 -3.69 9.30 15.85
C SER A 297 -3.66 10.76 15.38
N ILE A 298 -3.62 11.02 14.07
CA ILE A 298 -3.78 12.38 13.51
C ILE A 298 -5.14 12.94 13.88
N TYR A 299 -6.22 12.19 13.59
CA TYR A 299 -7.59 12.70 13.73
C TYR A 299 -7.98 12.89 15.19
N SER A 300 -7.40 12.13 16.11
CA SER A 300 -7.61 12.28 17.55
C SER A 300 -7.06 13.60 18.10
N LYS A 301 -6.24 14.33 17.33
CA LYS A 301 -5.74 15.67 17.68
C LYS A 301 -6.79 16.76 17.43
N TYR A 302 -7.69 16.55 16.47
CA TYR A 302 -8.66 17.56 16.03
C TYR A 302 -10.12 17.22 16.38
N SER A 303 -10.43 15.95 16.63
CA SER A 303 -11.78 15.44 16.88
C SER A 303 -11.86 14.52 18.09
N CYS A 304 -13.08 14.18 18.52
CA CYS A 304 -13.28 13.21 19.61
C CYS A 304 -12.95 11.79 19.13
N LYS A 305 -12.50 10.91 20.05
CA LYS A 305 -12.01 9.56 19.74
C LYS A 305 -12.96 8.74 18.85
N ARG A 306 -14.28 8.83 19.05
CA ARG A 306 -15.27 8.12 18.24
C ARG A 306 -15.34 8.62 16.80
N TYR A 307 -15.28 9.94 16.58
CA TYR A 307 -15.25 10.50 15.22
C TYR A 307 -13.91 10.22 14.53
N SER A 308 -12.81 10.27 15.28
CA SER A 308 -11.49 9.90 14.78
C SER A 308 -11.44 8.43 14.37
N PHE A 309 -12.08 7.54 15.14
CA PHE A 309 -12.24 6.13 14.79
C PHE A 309 -13.05 5.95 13.49
N LEU A 310 -14.22 6.58 13.38
CA LEU A 310 -15.06 6.47 12.16
C LEU A 310 -14.36 7.05 10.93
N ALA A 311 -13.59 8.14 11.07
CA ALA A 311 -12.81 8.71 9.98
C ALA A 311 -11.65 7.80 9.55
N ALA A 312 -10.94 7.17 10.50
CA ALA A 312 -9.92 6.18 10.18
C ALA A 312 -10.53 4.91 9.57
N TYR A 313 -11.73 4.51 10.01
CA TYR A 313 -12.46 3.39 9.44
C TYR A 313 -12.95 3.67 8.02
N LEU A 314 -13.34 4.91 7.68
CA LEU A 314 -13.64 5.27 6.29
C LEU A 314 -12.46 5.01 5.35
N PHE A 315 -11.24 5.24 5.82
CA PHE A 315 -10.03 4.90 5.06
C PHE A 315 -9.84 3.38 4.92
N LEU A 316 -10.26 2.58 5.91
CA LEU A 316 -10.26 1.11 5.82
C LEU A 316 -11.34 0.55 4.91
N SER A 317 -12.51 1.20 4.84
CA SER A 317 -13.68 0.69 4.12
C SER A 317 -13.61 0.89 2.60
N VAL A 318 -12.54 1.50 2.08
CA VAL A 318 -12.37 1.75 0.64
C VAL A 318 -11.50 0.68 0.02
N GLN A 319 -11.95 0.15 -1.12
CA GLN A 319 -11.24 -0.91 -1.85
C GLN A 319 -9.75 -0.59 -2.14
N PRO A 320 -9.36 0.64 -2.55
CA PRO A 320 -7.98 0.92 -2.93
C PRO A 320 -6.96 0.67 -1.81
N PHE A 321 -7.34 0.79 -0.55
CA PHE A 321 -6.46 0.52 0.58
C PHE A 321 -6.09 -0.98 0.65
N PHE A 322 -7.06 -1.87 0.82
CA PHE A 322 -6.72 -3.28 1.05
C PHE A 322 -6.54 -4.09 -0.25
N MET A 323 -6.97 -3.59 -1.42
CA MET A 323 -6.86 -4.32 -2.70
C MET A 323 -5.82 -3.78 -3.67
N GLN A 324 -5.49 -2.48 -3.61
CA GLN A 324 -4.60 -1.86 -4.59
C GLN A 324 -3.25 -1.48 -3.99
N THR A 325 -3.22 -0.76 -2.86
CA THR A 325 -1.94 -0.31 -2.28
C THR A 325 -1.07 -1.48 -1.84
N ILE A 326 -1.65 -2.55 -1.30
CA ILE A 326 -0.88 -3.76 -0.95
C ILE A 326 -0.17 -4.42 -2.15
N LEU A 327 -0.72 -4.28 -3.36
CA LEU A 327 -0.10 -4.79 -4.59
C LEU A 327 0.89 -3.79 -5.21
N ILE A 328 1.16 -2.68 -4.52
CA ILE A 328 2.16 -1.66 -4.85
C ILE A 328 2.97 -1.35 -3.56
N PRO A 329 3.75 -2.31 -3.03
CA PRO A 329 4.41 -2.19 -1.73
C PRO A 329 5.20 -0.89 -1.51
N LYS A 330 5.92 -0.40 -2.53
CA LYS A 330 6.61 0.91 -2.49
C LYS A 330 5.66 2.06 -2.11
N GLN A 331 4.42 2.04 -2.62
CA GLN A 331 3.41 3.03 -2.28
C GLN A 331 2.94 2.87 -0.83
N SER A 332 2.77 1.65 -0.33
CA SER A 332 2.39 1.39 1.07
C SER A 332 3.44 1.93 2.05
N ILE A 333 4.72 1.69 1.79
CA ILE A 333 5.82 2.23 2.60
C ILE A 333 5.85 3.76 2.54
N SER A 334 5.66 4.35 1.35
CA SER A 334 5.56 5.80 1.20
C SER A 334 4.34 6.39 1.93
N LEU A 335 3.22 5.68 1.96
CA LEU A 335 2.00 6.08 2.65
C LEU A 335 2.16 6.05 4.18
N LEU A 336 2.91 5.09 4.71
CA LEU A 336 3.36 5.11 6.11
C LEU A 336 4.10 6.41 6.40
N PHE A 337 5.13 6.75 5.63
CA PHE A 337 5.90 7.99 5.84
C PHE A 337 5.08 9.27 5.65
N LEU A 338 4.17 9.30 4.69
CA LEU A 338 3.24 10.42 4.50
C LEU A 338 2.34 10.60 5.73
N SER A 339 1.78 9.52 6.26
CA SER A 339 0.93 9.59 7.46
C SER A 339 1.73 10.01 8.70
N LEU A 340 2.96 9.50 8.86
CA LEU A 340 3.84 9.87 9.98
C LEU A 340 4.28 11.33 9.90
N LEU A 341 4.58 11.84 8.69
CA LEU A 341 4.89 13.24 8.42
C LEU A 341 3.77 14.17 8.91
N LEU A 342 2.51 13.84 8.61
CA LEU A 342 1.36 14.62 9.08
C LEU A 342 1.16 14.49 10.58
N ASN A 343 1.34 13.27 11.12
CA ASN A 343 1.20 13.03 12.55
C ASN A 343 2.18 13.88 13.37
N ILE A 344 3.46 13.89 12.99
CA ILE A 344 4.47 14.67 13.69
C ILE A 344 4.26 16.18 13.52
N SER A 345 3.80 16.62 12.34
CA SER A 345 3.48 18.03 12.06
C SER A 345 2.38 18.55 13.00
N ALA A 346 1.37 17.73 13.27
CA ALA A 346 0.26 18.03 14.19
C ALA A 346 0.61 17.80 15.67
N SER A 347 1.79 17.25 15.99
CA SER A 347 2.16 16.86 17.35
C SER A 347 2.61 18.05 18.22
N LYS A 348 2.55 17.84 19.55
CA LYS A 348 3.07 18.78 20.56
C LYS A 348 4.56 18.61 20.85
N VAL A 349 5.29 17.87 20.00
CA VAL A 349 6.74 17.68 20.14
C VAL A 349 7.46 19.03 19.95
N SER A 350 8.52 19.26 20.72
CA SER A 350 9.35 20.46 20.62
C SER A 350 9.89 20.68 19.21
N GLU A 351 9.97 21.93 18.76
CA GLU A 351 10.31 22.29 17.37
C GLU A 351 11.59 21.67 16.84
N ASN A 352 12.70 21.70 17.60
CA ASN A 352 13.97 21.13 17.13
C ASN A 352 13.85 19.63 16.80
N LYS A 353 13.17 18.87 17.66
CA LYS A 353 12.92 17.43 17.46
C LYS A 353 11.92 17.18 16.34
N LYS A 354 10.92 18.05 16.21
CA LYS A 354 9.94 18.01 15.13
C LYS A 354 10.62 18.18 13.78
N VAL A 355 11.53 19.15 13.63
CA VAL A 355 12.31 19.37 12.40
C VAL A 355 13.12 18.13 12.03
N ILE A 356 13.85 17.53 12.99
CA ILE A 356 14.63 16.30 12.75
C ILE A 356 13.74 15.17 12.22
N LEU A 357 12.63 14.88 12.91
CA LEU A 357 11.71 13.81 12.51
C LEU A 357 11.02 14.09 11.17
N VAL A 358 10.61 15.33 10.92
CA VAL A 358 10.03 15.76 9.64
C VAL A 358 11.03 15.55 8.51
N SER A 359 12.29 15.95 8.70
CA SER A 359 13.35 15.73 7.70
C SER A 359 13.58 14.24 7.44
N ILE A 360 13.62 13.41 8.49
CA ILE A 360 13.77 11.95 8.35
C ILE A 360 12.61 11.37 7.53
N TYR A 361 11.36 11.70 7.87
CA TYR A 361 10.20 11.17 7.15
C TYR A 361 10.09 11.70 5.72
N MET A 362 10.53 12.94 5.46
CA MET A 362 10.63 13.48 4.10
C MET A 362 11.62 12.69 3.24
N ILE A 363 12.85 12.49 3.73
CA ILE A 363 13.87 11.70 3.02
C ILE A 363 13.35 10.28 2.80
N SER A 364 12.78 9.67 3.84
CA SER A 364 12.22 8.32 3.77
C SER A 364 11.12 8.21 2.71
N LEU A 365 10.23 9.21 2.62
CA LEU A 365 9.17 9.25 1.62
C LEU A 365 9.75 9.35 0.20
N ILE A 366 10.76 10.21 -0.01
CA ILE A 366 11.45 10.38 -1.29
C ILE A 366 12.02 9.06 -1.77
N VAL A 367 12.76 8.35 -0.93
CA VAL A 367 13.42 7.08 -1.30
C VAL A 367 12.48 5.87 -1.26
N SER A 368 11.21 6.05 -0.87
CA SER A 368 10.21 4.97 -0.81
C SER A 368 9.25 4.94 -1.99
N HIS A 369 8.96 6.07 -2.65
CA HIS A 369 8.14 6.08 -3.86
C HIS A 369 8.23 7.42 -4.60
N TYR A 370 8.75 7.41 -5.83
CA TYR A 370 8.87 8.62 -6.66
C TYR A 370 7.53 9.32 -6.87
N GLY A 371 6.48 8.60 -7.24
CA GLY A 371 5.21 9.22 -7.61
C GLY A 371 4.54 9.94 -6.44
N THR A 372 4.55 9.33 -5.24
CA THR A 372 4.03 10.00 -4.03
C THR A 372 4.94 11.17 -3.65
N ALA A 373 6.26 11.04 -3.82
CA ALA A 373 7.20 12.09 -3.47
C ALA A 373 6.99 13.37 -4.30
N TYR A 374 6.71 13.26 -5.60
CA TYR A 374 6.36 14.41 -6.43
C TYR A 374 4.99 15.01 -6.07
N LEU A 375 3.99 14.20 -5.71
CA LEU A 375 2.71 14.72 -5.20
C LEU A 375 2.91 15.53 -3.91
N VAL A 376 3.74 15.03 -2.99
CA VAL A 376 4.09 15.73 -1.75
C VAL A 376 4.88 17.01 -2.03
N MET A 377 5.77 17.01 -3.03
CA MET A 377 6.46 18.24 -3.46
C MET A 377 5.46 19.35 -3.80
N VAL A 378 4.49 19.05 -4.66
CA VAL A 378 3.46 20.01 -5.08
C VAL A 378 2.58 20.41 -3.90
N MET A 379 2.22 19.46 -3.03
CA MET A 379 1.49 19.73 -1.79
C MET A 379 2.21 20.73 -0.89
N LEU A 380 3.53 20.59 -0.71
CA LEU A 380 4.34 21.48 0.12
C LEU A 380 4.42 22.89 -0.47
N ILE A 381 4.65 23.01 -1.78
CA ILE A 381 4.66 24.30 -2.50
C ILE A 381 3.29 24.99 -2.38
N PHE A 382 2.23 24.25 -2.68
CA PHE A 382 0.85 24.74 -2.57
C PHE A 382 0.51 25.14 -1.13
N GLY A 383 0.93 24.34 -0.14
CA GLY A 383 0.72 24.60 1.27
C GLY A 383 1.37 25.91 1.75
N VAL A 384 2.59 26.24 1.29
CA VAL A 384 3.23 27.54 1.60
C VAL A 384 2.43 28.69 0.98
N PHE A 385 2.00 28.57 -0.28
CA PHE A 385 1.25 29.62 -0.95
C PHE A 385 -0.13 29.84 -0.30
N ILE A 386 -0.91 28.78 -0.11
CA ILE A 386 -2.23 28.84 0.51
C ILE A 386 -2.13 29.28 1.97
N SER A 387 -1.16 28.81 2.75
CA SER A 387 -1.04 29.26 4.14
C SER A 387 -0.71 30.75 4.26
N LYS A 388 0.02 31.34 3.30
CA LYS A 388 0.23 32.80 3.23
C LYS A 388 -1.06 33.55 2.87
N LEU A 389 -1.83 33.06 1.90
CA LEU A 389 -3.14 33.62 1.57
C LEU A 389 -4.11 33.54 2.75
N LEU A 390 -4.19 32.37 3.39
CA LEU A 390 -4.95 32.11 4.61
C LEU A 390 -4.41 32.85 5.84
N LYS A 391 -3.23 33.45 5.78
CA LYS A 391 -2.77 34.35 6.86
C LYS A 391 -3.18 35.78 6.57
N LYS A 392 -3.01 36.23 5.32
CA LYS A 392 -3.36 37.58 4.86
C LYS A 392 -4.86 37.87 5.07
N ILE A 393 -5.71 36.89 4.81
CA ILE A 393 -7.18 37.04 4.93
C ILE A 393 -7.64 37.01 6.41
N TYR A 394 -6.88 36.42 7.34
CA TYR A 394 -7.37 35.99 8.66
C TYR A 394 -6.61 36.61 9.86
N CYS A 395 -5.80 37.65 9.63
CA CYS A 395 -4.93 38.30 10.62
C CYS A 395 -5.61 38.55 11.99
N LYS A 396 -5.17 37.79 13.02
CA LYS A 396 -5.10 38.26 14.42
C LYS A 396 -4.17 37.46 15.34
N GLU A 397 -3.67 36.28 14.95
CA GLU A 397 -2.65 35.57 15.74
C GLU A 397 -1.34 35.32 14.97
N LEU A 398 -0.22 35.45 15.69
CA LEU A 398 1.12 35.05 15.28
C LEU A 398 1.19 33.52 15.13
N ILE A 399 0.58 32.99 14.08
CA ILE A 399 0.65 31.57 13.75
C ILE A 399 2.11 31.27 13.35
N LYS A 400 2.81 30.49 14.19
CA LYS A 400 4.10 29.90 13.85
C LYS A 400 3.89 28.96 12.67
N GLN A 401 4.37 29.36 11.49
CA GLN A 401 4.39 28.48 10.32
C GLN A 401 5.56 27.51 10.47
N HIS A 402 5.27 26.23 10.65
CA HIS A 402 6.29 25.17 10.65
C HIS A 402 6.77 24.85 9.22
N ILE A 403 5.96 25.16 8.21
CA ILE A 403 6.30 24.98 6.81
C ILE A 403 6.76 26.33 6.25
N ASN A 404 8.03 26.37 5.86
CA ASN A 404 8.67 27.53 5.26
C ASN A 404 9.37 27.13 3.95
N TRP A 405 9.82 28.12 3.19
CA TRP A 405 10.56 27.88 1.94
C TRP A 405 11.87 27.11 2.15
N ALA A 406 12.49 27.17 3.35
CA ALA A 406 13.70 26.41 3.65
C ALA A 406 13.40 24.89 3.67
N LEU A 407 12.30 24.48 4.28
CA LEU A 407 11.86 23.09 4.30
C LEU A 407 11.40 22.62 2.90
N VAL A 408 10.71 23.47 2.14
CA VAL A 408 10.33 23.15 0.76
C VAL A 408 11.56 22.99 -0.13
N SER A 409 12.53 23.91 -0.05
CA SER A 409 13.77 23.83 -0.83
C SER A 409 14.60 22.61 -0.43
N PHE A 410 14.73 22.32 0.86
CA PHE A 410 15.35 21.08 1.35
C PHE A 410 14.72 19.83 0.71
N TYR A 411 13.38 19.73 0.72
CA TYR A 411 12.67 18.60 0.11
C TYR A 411 12.90 18.51 -1.40
N VAL A 412 12.78 19.63 -2.11
CA VAL A 412 12.94 19.70 -3.58
C VAL A 412 14.37 19.34 -3.99
N LEU A 413 15.38 19.86 -3.29
CA LEU A 413 16.79 19.60 -3.59
C LEU A 413 17.13 18.12 -3.42
N ILE A 414 16.69 17.49 -2.33
CA ILE A 414 16.91 16.06 -2.10
C ILE A 414 16.15 15.23 -3.14
N LEU A 415 14.88 15.56 -3.42
CA LEU A 415 14.05 14.83 -4.36
C LEU A 415 14.66 14.85 -5.78
N ILE A 416 14.98 16.04 -6.28
CA ILE A 416 15.53 16.22 -7.62
C ILE A 416 16.94 15.63 -7.68
N GLY A 417 17.78 15.89 -6.67
CA GLY A 417 19.12 15.31 -6.59
C GLY A 417 19.08 13.78 -6.63
N TRP A 418 18.25 13.16 -5.80
CA TRP A 418 18.09 11.70 -5.77
C TRP A 418 17.72 11.14 -7.14
N TYR A 419 16.64 11.63 -7.77
CA TYR A 419 16.15 11.03 -9.02
C TYR A 419 16.96 11.42 -10.28
N ILE A 420 17.73 12.52 -10.24
CA ILE A 420 18.70 12.80 -11.32
C ILE A 420 19.85 11.78 -11.28
N TYR A 421 20.45 11.57 -10.11
CA TYR A 421 21.65 10.72 -9.97
C TYR A 421 21.34 9.23 -9.89
N ILE A 422 20.29 8.83 -9.18
CA ILE A 422 19.97 7.41 -8.92
C ILE A 422 19.10 6.81 -10.03
N ALA A 423 18.28 7.61 -10.71
CA ALA A 423 17.38 7.11 -11.76
C ALA A 423 17.77 7.56 -13.17
N ASN A 424 19.02 8.00 -13.38
CA ASN A 424 19.51 8.54 -14.67
C ASN A 424 18.55 9.59 -15.28
N SER A 425 17.89 10.38 -14.41
CA SER A 425 16.86 11.37 -14.77
C SER A 425 15.59 10.82 -15.43
N GLU A 426 15.38 9.50 -15.58
CA GLU A 426 14.19 8.94 -16.24
C GLU A 426 12.89 9.31 -15.50
N VAL A 427 12.90 9.15 -14.18
CA VAL A 427 11.78 9.51 -13.30
C VAL A 427 11.50 11.01 -13.37
N PHE A 428 12.55 11.84 -13.33
CA PHE A 428 12.43 13.29 -13.42
C PHE A 428 11.85 13.73 -14.78
N ASN A 429 12.38 13.21 -15.88
CA ASN A 429 11.90 13.47 -17.23
C ASN A 429 10.44 13.04 -17.40
N SER A 430 10.05 11.91 -16.81
CA SER A 430 8.67 11.45 -16.80
C SER A 430 7.76 12.42 -16.04
N PHE A 431 8.19 12.95 -14.89
CA PHE A 431 7.44 13.99 -14.16
C PHE A 431 7.28 15.27 -14.99
N VAL A 432 8.34 15.78 -15.62
CA VAL A 432 8.29 16.97 -16.48
C VAL A 432 7.33 16.76 -17.66
N ARG A 433 7.39 15.59 -18.30
CA ARG A 433 6.48 15.23 -19.40
C ARG A 433 5.02 15.18 -18.94
N ILE A 434 4.74 14.60 -17.78
CA ILE A 434 3.37 14.58 -17.21
C ILE A 434 2.91 16.00 -16.91
N GLY A 435 3.76 16.84 -16.30
CA GLY A 435 3.45 18.25 -16.04
C GLY A 435 3.10 19.03 -17.32
N GLY A 436 3.90 18.85 -18.39
CA GLY A 436 3.63 19.45 -19.70
C GLY A 436 2.31 18.99 -20.30
N ASN A 437 1.98 17.69 -20.18
CA ASN A 437 0.70 17.14 -20.64
C ASN A 437 -0.48 17.69 -19.85
N VAL A 438 -0.35 17.83 -18.53
CA VAL A 438 -1.38 18.42 -17.66
C VAL A 438 -1.64 19.88 -18.05
N CYS A 439 -0.60 20.69 -18.22
CA CYS A 439 -0.74 22.09 -18.64
C CYS A 439 -1.43 22.21 -20.00
N ARG A 440 -1.03 21.37 -20.97
CA ARG A 440 -1.65 21.33 -22.30
C ARG A 440 -3.14 20.94 -22.22
N ASN A 441 -3.47 19.88 -21.47
CA ASN A 441 -4.85 19.40 -21.36
C ASN A 441 -5.75 20.34 -20.56
N LEU A 442 -5.21 21.09 -19.59
CA LEU A 442 -5.95 22.15 -18.89
C LEU A 442 -6.41 23.27 -19.84
N ILE A 443 -5.62 23.58 -20.86
CA ILE A 443 -5.92 24.66 -21.81
C ILE A 443 -6.87 24.16 -22.91
N TYR A 444 -6.60 22.98 -23.48
CA TYR A 444 -7.27 22.52 -24.71
C TYR A 444 -8.36 21.47 -24.50
N ASN A 445 -8.34 20.71 -23.39
CA ASN A 445 -9.17 19.52 -23.20
C ASN A 445 -9.84 19.45 -21.81
N PHE A 446 -10.02 20.60 -21.14
CA PHE A 446 -10.68 20.65 -19.84
C PHE A 446 -12.12 20.12 -19.97
N LEU A 447 -12.52 19.18 -19.10
CA LEU A 447 -13.81 18.50 -19.13
C LEU A 447 -14.10 17.67 -20.41
N ASN A 448 -13.09 17.27 -21.18
CA ASN A 448 -13.29 16.34 -22.29
C ASN A 448 -13.89 15.02 -21.75
N PRO A 449 -14.98 14.48 -22.33
CA PRO A 449 -15.66 13.29 -21.82
C PRO A 449 -14.79 12.02 -21.79
N ASN A 450 -13.65 12.00 -22.49
CA ASN A 450 -12.75 10.84 -22.58
C ASN A 450 -11.64 10.84 -21.51
N THR A 451 -11.94 11.22 -20.26
CA THR A 451 -10.98 11.05 -19.14
C THR A 451 -11.21 9.72 -18.42
N ARG A 452 -10.14 9.12 -17.87
CA ARG A 452 -10.25 7.91 -17.03
C ARG A 452 -11.19 8.12 -15.82
N GLY A 453 -11.19 9.31 -15.25
CA GLY A 453 -12.07 9.66 -14.13
C GLY A 453 -13.52 9.84 -14.57
N ALA A 454 -13.76 10.48 -15.72
CA ALA A 454 -15.08 10.62 -16.31
C ALA A 454 -15.66 9.26 -16.71
N GLU A 455 -14.86 8.36 -17.28
CA GLU A 455 -15.26 6.99 -17.62
C GLU A 455 -15.74 6.22 -16.37
N LEU A 456 -15.03 6.33 -15.24
CA LEU A 456 -15.49 5.74 -13.97
C LEU A 456 -16.85 6.29 -13.51
N LEU A 457 -17.18 7.53 -13.88
CA LEU A 457 -18.45 8.18 -13.54
C LEU A 457 -19.56 7.92 -14.57
N THR A 458 -19.24 7.63 -15.83
CA THR A 458 -20.23 7.45 -16.90
C THR A 458 -20.50 5.99 -17.23
N LYS A 459 -19.61 5.07 -16.87
CA LYS A 459 -19.79 3.64 -17.09
C LYS A 459 -21.09 3.13 -16.45
N SER A 460 -21.89 2.42 -17.24
CA SER A 460 -23.02 1.64 -16.76
C SER A 460 -22.49 0.43 -16.00
N LEU A 461 -22.96 0.25 -14.77
CA LEU A 461 -22.53 -0.83 -13.90
C LEU A 461 -23.76 -1.63 -13.45
N PRO A 462 -23.58 -2.93 -13.15
CA PRO A 462 -24.56 -3.71 -12.40
C PRO A 462 -24.95 -3.05 -11.07
N LEU A 463 -25.97 -3.58 -10.39
CA LEU A 463 -26.56 -2.99 -9.19
C LEU A 463 -25.50 -2.70 -8.12
N VAL A 464 -24.66 -3.68 -7.78
CA VAL A 464 -23.63 -3.54 -6.75
C VAL A 464 -22.56 -2.53 -7.17
N GLY A 465 -22.12 -2.58 -8.43
CA GLY A 465 -21.17 -1.61 -8.97
C GLY A 465 -21.71 -0.18 -8.92
N THR A 466 -23.02 -0.01 -9.18
CA THR A 466 -23.73 1.27 -9.09
C THR A 466 -23.83 1.76 -7.65
N LEU A 467 -24.17 0.88 -6.69
CA LEU A 467 -24.18 1.22 -5.27
C LEU A 467 -22.80 1.66 -4.77
N ILE A 468 -21.74 0.99 -5.21
CA ILE A 468 -20.36 1.35 -4.89
C ILE A 468 -20.04 2.74 -5.42
N LYS A 469 -20.26 2.98 -6.71
CA LYS A 469 -20.08 4.28 -7.34
C LYS A 469 -20.79 5.40 -6.56
N TYR A 470 -22.06 5.21 -6.20
CA TYR A 470 -22.79 6.19 -5.40
C TYR A 470 -22.30 6.31 -3.96
N SER A 471 -21.77 5.25 -3.34
CA SER A 471 -21.14 5.34 -2.02
C SER A 471 -19.86 6.20 -2.04
N TYR A 472 -19.05 6.09 -3.09
CA TYR A 472 -17.88 6.95 -3.30
C TYR A 472 -18.30 8.40 -3.54
N LEU A 473 -19.28 8.64 -4.43
CA LEU A 473 -19.81 9.99 -4.68
C LEU A 473 -20.44 10.61 -3.42
N GLY A 474 -21.19 9.83 -2.66
CA GLY A 474 -21.76 10.23 -1.37
C GLY A 474 -20.66 10.62 -0.39
N THR A 475 -19.58 9.84 -0.31
CA THR A 475 -18.41 10.16 0.50
C THR A 475 -17.76 11.49 0.08
N ILE A 476 -17.58 11.73 -1.23
CA ILE A 476 -17.05 12.99 -1.77
C ILE A 476 -17.97 14.17 -1.41
N GLY A 477 -19.29 14.00 -1.53
CA GLY A 477 -20.27 15.00 -1.12
C GLY A 477 -20.18 15.34 0.38
N LEU A 478 -20.07 14.32 1.24
CA LEU A 478 -19.88 14.49 2.68
C LEU A 478 -18.56 15.20 3.00
N ILE A 479 -17.46 14.82 2.35
CA ILE A 479 -16.16 15.50 2.47
C ILE A 479 -16.31 16.98 2.11
N THR A 480 -16.99 17.28 1.00
CA THR A 480 -17.19 18.65 0.51
C THR A 480 -17.94 19.49 1.55
N ILE A 481 -19.05 18.97 2.09
CA ILE A 481 -19.85 19.66 3.12
C ILE A 481 -19.00 19.93 4.38
N GLY A 482 -18.30 18.90 4.87
CA GLY A 482 -17.49 19.03 6.09
C GLY A 482 -16.30 19.96 5.91
N TYR A 483 -15.65 19.91 4.76
CA TYR A 483 -14.49 20.75 4.43
C TYR A 483 -14.90 22.22 4.30
N LEU A 484 -15.97 22.52 3.57
CA LEU A 484 -16.52 23.88 3.47
C LEU A 484 -16.94 24.43 4.83
N ARG A 485 -17.57 23.59 5.68
CA ARG A 485 -17.91 23.97 7.05
C ARG A 485 -16.67 24.33 7.86
N GLU A 486 -15.60 23.54 7.81
CA GLU A 486 -14.38 23.83 8.56
C GLU A 486 -13.65 25.08 8.04
N ILE A 487 -13.70 25.37 6.74
CA ILE A 487 -13.25 26.67 6.21
C ILE A 487 -14.06 27.82 6.81
N VAL A 488 -15.39 27.73 6.80
CA VAL A 488 -16.27 28.77 7.38
C VAL A 488 -16.01 28.94 8.87
N LEU A 489 -15.82 27.84 9.62
CA LEU A 489 -15.47 27.91 11.04
C LEU A 489 -14.09 28.50 11.26
N LYS A 490 -13.13 28.27 10.35
CA LYS A 490 -11.81 28.88 10.43
C LYS A 490 -11.88 30.39 10.18
N ILE A 491 -12.70 30.84 9.23
CA ILE A 491 -13.00 32.27 9.02
C ILE A 491 -13.55 32.92 10.30
N ARG A 492 -14.34 32.17 11.07
CA ARG A 492 -14.92 32.61 12.36
C ARG A 492 -14.02 32.36 13.58
N ASN A 493 -12.74 32.00 13.40
CA ASN A 493 -11.79 31.63 14.46
C ASN A 493 -12.25 30.50 15.42
N ASN A 494 -13.14 29.62 14.96
CA ASN A 494 -13.74 28.54 15.76
C ASN A 494 -13.34 27.12 15.30
N SER A 495 -12.51 27.00 14.27
CA SER A 495 -12.05 25.68 13.80
C SER A 495 -10.91 25.15 14.67
N LYS A 496 -10.99 23.85 15.00
CA LYS A 496 -9.95 23.12 15.73
C LYS A 496 -8.75 22.76 14.85
N TYR A 497 -8.90 22.80 13.53
CA TYR A 497 -7.84 22.47 12.59
C TYR A 497 -6.86 23.64 12.46
N ASP A 498 -5.57 23.32 12.45
CA ASP A 498 -4.53 24.30 12.18
C ASP A 498 -4.52 24.68 10.68
N VAL A 499 -3.89 25.82 10.38
CA VAL A 499 -3.86 26.37 9.00
C VAL A 499 -3.08 25.46 8.06
N VAL A 500 -2.06 24.77 8.55
CA VAL A 500 -1.23 23.87 7.75
C VAL A 500 -2.05 22.65 7.30
N TYR A 501 -2.77 22.03 8.22
CA TYR A 501 -3.66 20.91 7.95
C TYR A 501 -4.74 21.29 6.93
N LEU A 502 -5.37 22.46 7.10
CA LEU A 502 -6.37 22.97 6.15
C LEU A 502 -5.76 23.28 4.77
N ALA A 503 -4.53 23.79 4.70
CA ALA A 503 -3.83 24.06 3.44
C ALA A 503 -3.42 22.78 2.70
N PHE A 504 -3.05 21.72 3.42
CA PHE A 504 -2.84 20.42 2.80
C PHE A 504 -4.15 19.74 2.40
N SER A 505 -5.19 19.90 3.22
CA SER A 505 -6.53 19.41 2.88
C SER A 505 -7.07 20.08 1.62
N SER A 506 -6.83 21.38 1.45
CA SER A 506 -7.24 22.10 0.25
C SER A 506 -6.52 21.60 -1.00
N TYR A 507 -5.22 21.29 -0.91
CA TYR A 507 -4.47 20.63 -1.99
C TYR A 507 -5.13 19.30 -2.39
N TRP A 508 -5.33 18.40 -1.43
CA TRP A 508 -5.89 17.07 -1.72
C TRP A 508 -7.34 17.13 -2.20
N PHE A 509 -8.11 18.12 -1.76
CA PHE A 509 -9.46 18.37 -2.26
C PHE A 509 -9.43 18.78 -3.75
N VAL A 510 -8.49 19.65 -4.14
CA VAL A 510 -8.28 20.04 -5.55
C VAL A 510 -7.79 18.86 -6.38
N ILE A 511 -6.82 18.08 -5.89
CA ILE A 511 -6.34 16.86 -6.58
C ILE A 511 -7.46 15.86 -6.80
N LEU A 512 -8.36 15.70 -5.82
CA LEU A 512 -9.51 14.83 -5.95
C LEU A 512 -10.43 15.28 -7.11
N GLY A 513 -10.80 16.56 -7.16
CA GLY A 513 -11.60 17.10 -8.27
C GLY A 513 -10.89 16.99 -9.62
N ALA A 514 -9.60 17.34 -9.65
CA ALA A 514 -8.75 17.27 -10.84
C ALA A 514 -8.62 15.84 -11.41
N SER A 515 -8.58 14.82 -10.54
CA SER A 515 -8.51 13.41 -10.96
C SER A 515 -9.70 12.92 -11.77
N PHE A 516 -10.86 13.57 -11.62
CA PHE A 516 -12.06 13.30 -12.41
C PHE A 516 -12.18 14.23 -13.64
N ALA A 517 -11.81 15.50 -13.48
CA ALA A 517 -12.07 16.54 -14.48
C ALA A 517 -11.01 16.66 -15.60
N ILE A 518 -9.76 16.25 -15.37
CA ILE A 518 -8.65 16.54 -16.28
C ILE A 518 -8.17 15.25 -17.00
N PRO A 519 -8.20 15.20 -18.35
CA PRO A 519 -7.68 14.06 -19.11
C PRO A 519 -6.18 13.87 -18.88
N SER A 520 -5.76 12.61 -18.74
CA SER A 520 -4.35 12.23 -18.54
C SER A 520 -3.67 12.92 -17.34
N PHE A 521 -4.46 13.44 -16.39
CA PHE A 521 -3.94 14.08 -15.16
C PHE A 521 -3.33 13.09 -14.18
N ALA A 522 -3.83 11.86 -14.21
CA ALA A 522 -3.46 10.79 -13.32
C ALA A 522 -1.98 10.41 -13.48
N VAL A 523 -1.07 11.08 -12.75
CA VAL A 523 0.27 10.55 -12.39
C VAL A 523 0.11 9.14 -11.77
N MET A 524 -1.03 8.91 -11.10
CA MET A 524 -1.54 7.63 -10.61
C MET A 524 -3.04 7.55 -10.83
N GLY A 525 -3.60 6.33 -10.93
CA GLY A 525 -5.03 6.11 -11.15
C GLY A 525 -5.94 6.85 -10.15
N PRO A 526 -7.14 7.29 -10.56
CA PRO A 526 -8.05 8.08 -9.71
C PRO A 526 -8.40 7.42 -8.36
N THR A 527 -8.53 6.09 -8.32
CA THR A 527 -8.79 5.32 -7.10
C THR A 527 -7.63 5.41 -6.10
N ARG A 528 -6.38 5.41 -6.59
CA ARG A 528 -5.18 5.59 -5.75
C ARG A 528 -5.11 7.01 -5.20
N LEU A 529 -5.42 8.02 -6.02
CA LEU A 529 -5.48 9.42 -5.58
C LEU A 529 -6.59 9.64 -4.54
N PHE A 530 -7.74 8.98 -4.70
CA PHE A 530 -8.81 8.99 -3.69
C PHE A 530 -8.32 8.39 -2.36
N CYS A 531 -7.61 7.25 -2.38
CA CYS A 531 -7.03 6.67 -1.17
C CYS A 531 -6.04 7.61 -0.47
N LEU A 532 -5.13 8.22 -1.23
CA LEU A 532 -4.14 9.16 -0.71
C LEU A 532 -4.80 10.41 -0.12
N SER A 533 -5.85 10.93 -0.77
CA SER A 533 -6.56 12.12 -0.28
C SER A 533 -7.29 11.86 1.04
N LEU A 534 -7.77 10.64 1.28
CA LEU A 534 -8.45 10.28 2.52
C LEU A 534 -7.56 10.34 3.76
N VAL A 535 -6.22 10.31 3.63
CA VAL A 535 -5.29 10.57 4.75
C VAL A 535 -5.47 11.97 5.35
N PHE A 536 -5.99 12.91 4.54
CA PHE A 536 -6.24 14.29 4.94
C PHE A 536 -7.75 14.57 5.06
N LEU A 537 -8.54 14.00 4.15
CA LEU A 537 -9.93 14.40 3.93
C LEU A 537 -10.96 13.58 4.71
N ALA A 538 -10.63 12.38 5.18
CA ALA A 538 -11.60 11.51 5.86
C ALA A 538 -12.31 12.15 7.08
N PRO A 539 -11.69 13.02 7.91
CA PRO A 539 -12.38 13.66 9.02
C PRO A 539 -13.53 14.56 8.55
N PHE A 540 -13.39 15.17 7.37
CA PHE A 540 -14.43 16.03 6.81
C PHE A 540 -15.66 15.23 6.37
N ALA A 541 -15.51 13.96 5.99
CA ALA A 541 -16.67 13.10 5.73
C ALA A 541 -17.53 12.91 7.00
N ILE A 542 -16.89 12.76 8.16
CA ILE A 542 -17.57 12.56 9.45
C ILE A 542 -18.17 13.89 9.96
N THR A 543 -17.46 15.01 9.85
CA THR A 543 -18.03 16.31 10.23
C THR A 543 -19.12 16.76 9.26
N GLY A 544 -18.98 16.46 7.98
CA GLY A 544 -19.96 16.76 6.93
C GLY A 544 -21.25 15.99 7.12
N SER A 545 -21.16 14.68 7.41
CA SER A 545 -22.35 13.86 7.70
C SER A 545 -23.08 14.32 8.95
N ASN A 546 -22.37 14.60 10.05
CA ASN A 546 -22.97 15.18 11.25
C ASN A 546 -23.67 16.52 10.96
N THR A 547 -23.09 17.35 10.09
CA THR A 547 -23.67 18.65 9.70
C THR A 547 -24.92 18.46 8.85
N LEU A 548 -24.87 17.57 7.87
CA LEU A 548 -25.99 17.23 7.00
C LEU A 548 -27.17 16.69 7.81
N PHE A 549 -26.96 15.69 8.68
CA PHE A 549 -28.02 15.13 9.51
C PHE A 549 -28.60 16.13 10.50
N LYS A 550 -27.78 17.00 11.09
CA LYS A 550 -28.28 18.08 11.97
C LYS A 550 -29.14 19.08 11.22
N ASN A 551 -28.75 19.48 10.02
CA ASN A 551 -29.52 20.43 9.23
C ASN A 551 -30.84 19.82 8.75
N ILE A 552 -30.82 18.58 8.26
CA ILE A 552 -32.04 17.84 7.89
C ILE A 552 -32.97 17.71 9.11
N GLY A 553 -32.45 17.26 10.25
CA GLY A 553 -33.24 17.12 11.47
C GLY A 553 -33.86 18.44 11.96
N LYS A 554 -33.18 19.59 11.75
CA LYS A 554 -33.74 20.91 12.05
C LYS A 554 -34.83 21.32 11.06
N VAL A 555 -34.60 21.14 9.76
CA VAL A 555 -35.54 21.51 8.70
C VAL A 555 -36.86 20.72 8.83
N PHE A 556 -36.77 19.42 9.08
CA PHE A 556 -37.94 18.56 9.24
C PHE A 556 -38.41 18.42 10.70
N GLN A 557 -37.77 19.11 11.65
CA GLN A 557 -38.03 19.01 13.10
C GLN A 557 -37.97 17.58 13.68
N ILE A 558 -37.21 16.68 13.04
CA ILE A 558 -37.06 15.28 13.47
C ILE A 558 -35.89 15.15 14.45
N LYS A 559 -36.19 15.24 15.76
CA LYS A 559 -35.19 15.10 16.84
C LYS A 559 -34.40 13.79 16.77
N TYR A 560 -35.05 12.70 16.32
CA TYR A 560 -34.44 11.37 16.17
C TYR A 560 -33.20 11.37 15.25
N ILE A 561 -33.22 12.15 14.16
CA ILE A 561 -32.10 12.21 13.20
C ILE A 561 -30.87 12.87 13.84
N ILE A 562 -31.10 13.88 14.68
CA ILE A 562 -30.04 14.63 15.37
C ILE A 562 -29.33 13.71 16.37
N GLU A 563 -30.11 13.00 17.18
CA GLU A 563 -29.61 12.12 18.25
C GLU A 563 -28.91 10.86 17.70
N ASN A 564 -29.33 10.37 16.52
CA ASN A 564 -28.80 9.14 15.92
C ASN A 564 -27.82 9.35 14.76
N SER A 565 -27.33 10.56 14.52
CA SER A 565 -26.37 10.87 13.45
C SER A 565 -25.18 9.90 13.37
N VAL A 566 -24.60 9.54 14.52
CA VAL A 566 -23.47 8.59 14.58
C VAL A 566 -23.86 7.18 14.13
N LYS A 567 -25.11 6.76 14.38
CA LYS A 567 -25.61 5.47 13.91
C LYS A 567 -25.71 5.44 12.39
N PHE A 568 -26.27 6.48 11.78
CA PHE A 568 -26.35 6.60 10.32
C PHE A 568 -24.97 6.59 9.66
N ILE A 569 -24.00 7.34 10.23
CA ILE A 569 -22.61 7.34 9.75
C ILE A 569 -22.02 5.94 9.84
N THR A 570 -22.17 5.27 10.97
CA THR A 570 -21.62 3.92 11.18
C THR A 570 -22.26 2.92 10.21
N SER A 571 -23.58 2.94 10.03
CA SER A 571 -24.29 2.09 9.08
C SER A 571 -23.85 2.32 7.64
N PHE A 572 -23.67 3.59 7.24
CA PHE A 572 -23.15 3.93 5.91
C PHE A 572 -21.75 3.35 5.69
N LEU A 573 -20.84 3.48 6.66
CA LEU A 573 -19.48 2.95 6.54
C LEU A 573 -19.44 1.41 6.55
N VAL A 574 -20.33 0.75 7.28
CA VAL A 574 -20.47 -0.71 7.27
C VAL A 574 -21.00 -1.20 5.93
N MET A 575 -22.04 -0.55 5.40
CA MET A 575 -22.53 -0.80 4.04
C MET A 575 -21.42 -0.61 3.02
N MET A 576 -20.64 0.47 3.14
CA MET A 576 -19.51 0.73 2.26
C MET A 576 -18.46 -0.39 2.32
N MET A 577 -18.10 -0.89 3.51
CA MET A 577 -17.17 -2.02 3.63
C MET A 577 -17.73 -3.31 3.01
N LEU A 578 -18.99 -3.65 3.28
CA LEU A 578 -19.64 -4.85 2.72
C LEU A 578 -19.69 -4.82 1.19
N LEU A 579 -19.91 -3.64 0.61
CA LEU A 579 -19.87 -3.45 -0.84
C LEU A 579 -18.43 -3.57 -1.38
N ASN A 580 -17.46 -2.87 -0.76
CA ASN A 580 -16.07 -2.80 -1.24
C ASN A 580 -15.28 -4.11 -1.07
N THR A 581 -15.68 -4.97 -0.15
CA THR A 581 -15.07 -6.29 0.07
C THR A 581 -15.60 -7.37 -0.87
N GLY A 582 -16.68 -7.09 -1.63
CA GLY A 582 -17.33 -8.09 -2.48
C GLY A 582 -18.30 -9.01 -1.73
N PHE A 583 -18.54 -8.77 -0.44
CA PHE A 583 -19.49 -9.57 0.36
C PHE A 583 -20.90 -9.55 -0.27
N VAL A 584 -21.43 -8.36 -0.59
CA VAL A 584 -22.77 -8.23 -1.17
C VAL A 584 -22.86 -8.95 -2.51
N SER A 585 -21.84 -8.77 -3.37
CA SER A 585 -21.72 -9.46 -4.65
C SER A 585 -21.78 -10.98 -4.53
N GLU A 586 -21.15 -11.53 -3.49
CA GLU A 586 -21.10 -12.97 -3.28
C GLU A 586 -22.45 -13.53 -2.86
N VAL A 587 -23.17 -12.79 -2.00
CA VAL A 587 -24.50 -13.19 -1.53
C VAL A 587 -25.52 -13.20 -2.65
N ILE A 588 -25.53 -12.16 -3.49
CA ILE A 588 -26.53 -12.02 -4.55
C ILE A 588 -26.10 -12.66 -5.89
N LYS A 589 -24.91 -13.27 -5.93
CA LYS A 589 -24.30 -13.87 -7.11
C LYS A 589 -24.18 -12.90 -8.30
N GLU A 590 -23.87 -11.64 -7.99
CA GLU A 590 -23.59 -10.60 -8.98
C GLU A 590 -22.07 -10.38 -9.06
N PRO A 591 -21.44 -10.80 -10.17
CA PRO A 591 -20.04 -10.53 -10.43
C PRO A 591 -19.76 -9.04 -10.36
N THR A 592 -18.65 -8.71 -9.72
CA THR A 592 -18.12 -7.35 -9.69
C THR A 592 -16.65 -7.40 -10.02
N PHE A 593 -16.03 -6.23 -10.14
CA PHE A 593 -14.58 -6.14 -10.34
C PHE A 593 -13.75 -6.68 -9.15
N PHE A 594 -14.38 -7.25 -8.12
CA PHE A 594 -13.76 -7.78 -6.91
C PHE A 594 -13.52 -9.27 -7.08
N LYS A 595 -12.26 -9.70 -6.95
CA LYS A 595 -11.82 -10.97 -7.56
C LYS A 595 -11.51 -12.06 -6.55
N TYR A 596 -11.27 -11.70 -5.28
CA TYR A 596 -10.78 -12.64 -4.28
C TYR A 596 -11.94 -13.40 -3.63
N ILE A 597 -12.89 -12.71 -2.98
CA ILE A 597 -14.03 -13.44 -2.40
C ILE A 597 -15.04 -13.93 -3.46
N ASN A 598 -15.14 -13.23 -4.60
CA ASN A 598 -16.12 -13.50 -5.65
C ASN A 598 -15.60 -14.36 -6.79
N TYR A 599 -14.43 -14.99 -6.65
CA TYR A 599 -13.83 -15.76 -7.72
C TYR A 599 -14.81 -16.77 -8.34
N GLN A 600 -15.48 -17.56 -7.51
CA GLN A 600 -16.45 -18.56 -7.96
C GLN A 600 -17.66 -17.90 -8.64
N THR A 601 -18.24 -16.87 -8.00
CA THR A 601 -19.37 -16.12 -8.57
C THR A 601 -19.03 -15.53 -9.94
N ALA A 602 -17.82 -14.98 -10.12
CA ALA A 602 -17.38 -14.44 -11.39
C ALA A 602 -17.17 -15.54 -12.45
N MET A 603 -16.65 -16.71 -12.08
CA MET A 603 -16.47 -17.83 -13.02
C MET A 603 -17.80 -18.44 -13.48
N GLU A 604 -18.77 -18.57 -12.58
CA GLU A 604 -20.06 -19.22 -12.85
C GLU A 604 -21.07 -18.27 -13.51
N TYR A 605 -21.22 -17.05 -12.98
CA TYR A 605 -22.27 -16.11 -13.37
C TYR A 605 -21.74 -14.88 -14.15
N GLY A 606 -20.43 -14.75 -14.29
CA GLY A 606 -19.77 -13.60 -14.93
C GLY A 606 -19.81 -13.58 -16.45
N THR A 607 -19.79 -12.37 -16.99
CA THR A 607 -19.47 -12.13 -18.39
C THR A 607 -18.01 -12.46 -18.69
N ILE A 608 -17.62 -12.51 -19.96
CA ILE A 608 -16.21 -12.70 -20.35
C ILE A 608 -15.29 -11.64 -19.72
N GLU A 609 -15.79 -10.41 -19.59
CA GLU A 609 -15.08 -9.28 -18.98
C GLU A 609 -14.84 -9.52 -17.48
N ASP A 610 -15.84 -10.06 -16.77
CA ASP A 610 -15.74 -10.37 -15.34
C ASP A 610 -14.75 -11.51 -15.09
N LYS A 611 -14.81 -12.56 -15.91
CA LYS A 611 -13.90 -13.71 -15.82
C LYS A 611 -12.46 -13.32 -16.10
N VAL A 612 -12.23 -12.58 -17.20
CA VAL A 612 -10.91 -12.03 -17.54
C VAL A 612 -10.43 -11.10 -16.43
N SER A 613 -11.31 -10.25 -15.90
CA SER A 613 -10.96 -9.40 -14.77
C SER A 613 -10.46 -10.25 -13.60
N CYS A 614 -11.11 -11.33 -13.21
CA CYS A 614 -10.64 -12.18 -12.11
C CYS A 614 -9.31 -12.88 -12.39
N VAL A 615 -9.24 -13.60 -13.51
CA VAL A 615 -8.12 -14.50 -13.85
C VAL A 615 -6.83 -13.75 -14.13
N ARG A 616 -6.91 -12.57 -14.74
CA ARG A 616 -5.72 -11.83 -15.18
C ARG A 616 -4.77 -11.42 -14.06
N SER A 617 -5.25 -11.29 -12.81
CA SER A 617 -4.39 -10.97 -11.66
C SER A 617 -3.79 -12.20 -10.97
N MET A 618 -4.11 -13.41 -11.43
CA MET A 618 -3.70 -14.67 -10.80
C MET A 618 -2.62 -15.36 -11.62
N ILE A 619 -1.72 -16.04 -10.93
CA ILE A 619 -0.72 -16.92 -11.54
C ILE A 619 -1.10 -18.36 -11.20
N PHE A 620 -1.27 -19.20 -12.21
CA PHE A 620 -1.59 -20.61 -12.05
C PHE A 620 -0.32 -21.46 -12.09
N THR A 621 -0.27 -22.51 -11.26
CA THR A 621 0.88 -23.44 -11.18
C THR A 621 1.22 -24.06 -12.54
N GLN A 622 0.21 -24.36 -13.36
CA GLN A 622 0.38 -24.95 -14.69
C GLN A 622 1.18 -24.03 -15.63
N ASN A 623 1.01 -22.70 -15.52
CA ASN A 623 1.76 -21.71 -16.29
C ASN A 623 3.24 -21.66 -15.87
N ILE A 624 3.52 -21.89 -14.59
CA ILE A 624 4.88 -21.94 -14.06
C ILE A 624 5.59 -23.22 -14.53
N LEU A 625 4.89 -24.36 -14.52
CA LEU A 625 5.44 -25.62 -15.00
C LEU A 625 5.80 -25.56 -16.48
N SER A 626 4.90 -25.02 -17.33
CA SER A 626 5.20 -24.81 -18.76
C SER A 626 6.31 -23.77 -18.96
N GLY A 627 6.38 -22.73 -18.14
CA GLY A 627 7.49 -21.77 -18.15
C GLY A 627 8.84 -22.38 -17.80
N LYS A 628 8.90 -23.22 -16.76
CA LYS A 628 10.12 -23.98 -16.40
C LYS A 628 10.51 -24.97 -17.50
N TRP A 629 9.54 -25.56 -18.19
CA TRP A 629 9.79 -26.42 -19.33
C TRP A 629 10.40 -25.63 -20.49
N LEU A 630 9.84 -24.46 -20.84
CA LEU A 630 10.39 -23.57 -21.87
C LEU A 630 11.83 -23.18 -21.56
N SER A 631 12.10 -22.80 -20.32
CA SER A 631 13.45 -22.41 -19.87
C SER A 631 14.51 -23.49 -20.13
N LYS A 632 14.13 -24.77 -20.08
CA LYS A 632 15.02 -25.91 -20.27
C LYS A 632 15.09 -26.45 -21.70
N ASN A 633 13.99 -26.36 -22.45
CA ASN A 633 13.83 -27.10 -23.72
C ASN A 633 13.70 -26.20 -24.95
N ARG A 634 13.52 -24.89 -24.78
CA ARG A 634 13.39 -23.97 -25.92
C ARG A 634 14.75 -23.69 -26.54
N ASP A 635 14.76 -23.40 -27.84
CA ASP A 635 15.87 -22.68 -28.45
C ASP A 635 15.95 -21.26 -27.87
N PRO A 636 17.06 -20.87 -27.20
CA PRO A 636 17.22 -19.52 -26.67
C PRO A 636 17.18 -18.42 -27.74
N SER A 637 17.42 -18.76 -29.01
CA SER A 637 17.39 -17.82 -30.14
C SER A 637 15.98 -17.32 -30.44
N LYS A 638 14.97 -18.21 -30.33
CA LYS A 638 13.57 -17.97 -30.68
C LYS A 638 12.81 -17.23 -29.59
N ASN A 639 11.78 -16.50 -30.03
CA ASN A 639 10.89 -15.73 -29.16
C ASN A 639 9.75 -16.59 -28.61
N ILE A 640 9.15 -16.12 -27.51
CA ILE A 640 7.92 -16.68 -26.93
C ILE A 640 6.79 -15.68 -27.13
N SER A 641 5.70 -16.14 -27.73
CA SER A 641 4.45 -15.41 -27.88
C SER A 641 3.40 -15.91 -26.89
N ARG A 642 2.57 -14.98 -26.40
CA ARG A 642 1.42 -15.27 -25.53
C ARG A 642 0.24 -14.40 -25.94
N LEU A 643 -0.96 -14.89 -25.65
CA LEU A 643 -2.23 -14.18 -25.88
C LEU A 643 -2.74 -13.43 -24.64
N ASP A 644 -1.90 -13.36 -23.61
CA ASP A 644 -2.17 -12.74 -22.31
C ASP A 644 -0.95 -11.98 -21.72
N VAL A 645 -0.04 -11.52 -22.59
CA VAL A 645 1.35 -11.12 -22.27
C VAL A 645 1.51 -10.22 -21.04
N VAL A 646 0.64 -9.23 -20.87
CA VAL A 646 0.76 -8.21 -19.79
C VAL A 646 0.72 -8.84 -18.39
N GLN A 647 0.00 -9.96 -18.21
CA GLN A 647 -0.11 -10.59 -16.89
C GLN A 647 0.28 -12.07 -16.86
N GLY A 648 0.53 -12.65 -18.04
CA GLY A 648 1.09 -13.97 -18.18
C GLY A 648 2.61 -14.03 -17.97
N SER A 649 3.32 -12.98 -18.40
CA SER A 649 4.79 -12.86 -18.32
C SER A 649 5.40 -13.12 -16.94
N PRO A 650 4.78 -12.79 -15.78
CA PRO A 650 5.37 -13.06 -14.48
C PRO A 650 5.61 -14.55 -14.23
N SER A 651 4.79 -15.44 -14.81
CA SER A 651 5.01 -16.90 -14.70
C SER A 651 6.31 -17.36 -15.37
N LEU A 652 6.70 -16.71 -16.47
CA LEU A 652 7.95 -16.97 -17.20
C LEU A 652 9.15 -16.25 -16.57
N ILE A 653 8.98 -14.98 -16.21
CA ILE A 653 10.07 -14.15 -15.71
C ILE A 653 10.43 -14.55 -14.27
N LEU A 654 9.45 -14.57 -13.35
CA LEU A 654 9.71 -14.81 -11.92
C LEU A 654 10.07 -16.26 -11.62
N TYR A 655 9.38 -17.21 -12.26
CA TYR A 655 9.44 -18.62 -11.87
C TYR A 655 10.02 -19.53 -12.97
N GLY A 656 10.04 -19.06 -14.22
CA GLY A 656 10.68 -19.73 -15.36
C GLY A 656 12.10 -19.26 -15.64
N ASN A 657 12.56 -18.13 -15.05
CA ASN A 657 13.85 -17.50 -15.31
C ASN A 657 14.10 -17.22 -16.81
N ILE A 658 13.10 -16.73 -17.53
CA ILE A 658 13.23 -16.35 -18.95
C ILE A 658 13.23 -14.83 -19.07
N ASP A 659 14.41 -14.24 -19.27
CA ASP A 659 14.57 -12.79 -19.48
C ASP A 659 14.63 -12.44 -20.99
N ASN A 660 13.96 -11.34 -21.34
CA ASN A 660 14.18 -10.52 -22.56
C ASN A 660 13.84 -11.10 -23.95
N LYS A 661 13.07 -12.20 -24.07
CA LYS A 661 12.60 -12.73 -25.37
C LYS A 661 11.12 -13.14 -25.39
N ILE A 662 10.31 -12.41 -24.64
CA ILE A 662 8.85 -12.47 -24.76
C ILE A 662 8.47 -11.38 -25.76
N LEU A 663 7.82 -11.75 -26.86
CA LEU A 663 7.29 -10.76 -27.81
C LEU A 663 6.13 -10.02 -27.13
N ASP A 664 6.41 -8.82 -26.63
CA ASP A 664 5.39 -7.93 -26.03
C ASP A 664 4.49 -7.26 -27.07
N GLU A 665 4.89 -7.28 -28.36
CA GLU A 665 4.35 -6.38 -29.37
C GLU A 665 2.88 -6.57 -29.82
N PRO A 666 2.19 -7.71 -29.65
CA PRO A 666 0.77 -7.76 -30.00
C PRO A 666 -0.17 -7.36 -28.84
N ALA A 667 0.33 -7.25 -27.60
CA ALA A 667 -0.53 -7.11 -26.42
C ALA A 667 -0.98 -5.66 -26.15
N ILE A 668 -0.39 -4.69 -26.85
CA ILE A 668 -0.72 -3.27 -26.74
C ILE A 668 -1.20 -2.77 -28.09
N VAL A 669 -2.51 -2.57 -28.24
CA VAL A 669 -3.07 -2.01 -29.47
C VAL A 669 -3.09 -0.48 -29.42
N PRO A 670 -2.67 0.22 -30.48
CA PRO A 670 -2.69 1.68 -30.52
C PRO A 670 -4.11 2.24 -30.65
N ASN A 671 -5.03 1.47 -31.22
CA ASN A 671 -6.44 1.80 -31.37
C ASN A 671 -7.30 0.58 -31.04
N ILE A 672 -8.51 0.80 -30.50
CA ILE A 672 -9.47 -0.30 -30.28
C ILE A 672 -9.87 -0.87 -31.65
N PRO A 673 -9.58 -2.15 -31.94
CA PRO A 673 -9.93 -2.75 -33.23
C PRO A 673 -11.45 -2.87 -33.36
N LYS A 674 -11.95 -2.69 -34.59
CA LYS A 674 -13.39 -2.89 -34.90
C LYS A 674 -13.86 -4.33 -34.60
N ASN A 675 -12.95 -5.29 -34.71
CA ASN A 675 -13.17 -6.69 -34.36
C ASN A 675 -11.90 -7.24 -33.70
N VAL A 676 -11.96 -7.44 -32.38
CA VAL A 676 -10.83 -7.91 -31.55
C VAL A 676 -10.38 -9.30 -32.01
N THR A 677 -11.33 -10.22 -32.20
CA THR A 677 -11.09 -11.60 -32.66
C THR A 677 -10.34 -11.63 -34.00
N LYS A 678 -10.79 -10.86 -34.99
CA LYS A 678 -10.10 -10.77 -36.29
C LYS A 678 -8.68 -10.18 -36.17
N TYR A 679 -8.50 -9.18 -35.31
CA TYR A 679 -7.19 -8.59 -35.07
C TYR A 679 -6.24 -9.62 -34.43
N VAL A 680 -6.67 -10.31 -33.38
CA VAL A 680 -5.89 -11.36 -32.71
C VAL A 680 -5.56 -12.50 -33.68
N ARG A 681 -6.51 -12.92 -34.52
CA ARG A 681 -6.28 -13.94 -35.53
C ARG A 681 -5.16 -13.54 -36.51
N ASN A 682 -5.20 -12.31 -37.01
CA ASN A 682 -4.16 -11.79 -37.90
C ASN A 682 -2.79 -11.70 -37.20
N VAL A 683 -2.79 -11.37 -35.91
CA VAL A 683 -1.58 -11.36 -35.08
C VAL A 683 -1.01 -12.77 -34.94
N ILE A 684 -1.84 -13.77 -34.62
CA ILE A 684 -1.38 -15.17 -34.49
C ILE A 684 -0.76 -15.64 -35.80
N LEU A 685 -1.41 -15.34 -36.94
CA LEU A 685 -0.89 -15.64 -38.27
C LEU A 685 0.41 -14.91 -38.65
N SER A 686 0.84 -13.91 -37.88
CA SER A 686 2.11 -13.20 -38.10
C SER A 686 3.29 -13.81 -37.35
N PHE A 687 3.04 -14.85 -36.54
CA PHE A 687 4.06 -15.52 -35.74
C PHE A 687 4.78 -16.60 -36.55
N ASP A 688 5.84 -16.23 -37.27
CA ASP A 688 6.74 -17.20 -37.88
C ASP A 688 7.93 -17.52 -36.95
N ASP A 689 8.26 -18.80 -36.80
CA ASP A 689 9.43 -19.32 -36.07
C ASP A 689 9.48 -18.96 -34.57
N VAL A 690 8.35 -19.09 -33.85
CA VAL A 690 8.25 -18.76 -32.41
C VAL A 690 7.57 -19.86 -31.59
N TYR A 691 7.82 -19.84 -30.28
CA TYR A 691 7.07 -20.65 -29.32
C TYR A 691 5.79 -19.94 -28.90
N ILE A 692 4.64 -20.60 -29.01
CA ILE A 692 3.37 -20.06 -28.53
C ILE A 692 3.00 -20.77 -27.23
N GLN A 693 2.98 -20.04 -26.12
CA GLN A 693 2.56 -20.58 -24.82
C GLN A 693 1.10 -20.21 -24.56
N LEU A 694 0.22 -21.20 -24.61
CA LEU A 694 -1.15 -21.09 -24.11
C LEU A 694 -1.20 -21.38 -22.61
N THR A 695 -1.95 -20.56 -21.92
CA THR A 695 -1.93 -20.45 -20.45
C THR A 695 -3.19 -21.06 -19.88
N TYR A 696 -3.26 -21.22 -18.56
CA TYR A 696 -4.43 -21.78 -17.90
C TYR A 696 -5.72 -21.03 -18.24
N ALA A 697 -5.63 -19.70 -18.35
CA ALA A 697 -6.74 -18.89 -18.80
C ALA A 697 -7.19 -19.26 -20.22
N ASN A 698 -6.24 -19.52 -21.11
CA ASN A 698 -6.51 -19.86 -22.51
C ASN A 698 -7.08 -21.28 -22.64
N VAL A 699 -6.43 -22.25 -22.01
CA VAL A 699 -6.72 -23.69 -22.19
C VAL A 699 -7.96 -24.12 -21.41
N VAL A 700 -8.10 -23.67 -20.16
CA VAL A 700 -9.17 -24.15 -19.26
C VAL A 700 -10.41 -23.26 -19.32
N TYR A 701 -10.23 -21.95 -19.38
CA TYR A 701 -11.35 -21.01 -19.37
C TYR A 701 -11.76 -20.51 -20.75
N ASP A 702 -11.01 -20.84 -21.80
CA ASP A 702 -11.24 -20.32 -23.15
C ASP A 702 -11.20 -18.77 -23.19
N LEU A 703 -10.26 -18.16 -22.44
CA LEU A 703 -10.14 -16.71 -22.30
C LEU A 703 -8.80 -16.18 -22.80
N GLY A 704 -8.83 -15.07 -23.54
CA GLY A 704 -7.66 -14.25 -23.88
C GLY A 704 -7.97 -12.75 -23.73
N TRP A 705 -6.95 -11.89 -23.71
CA TRP A 705 -7.16 -10.44 -23.65
C TRP A 705 -6.02 -9.60 -24.22
N LEU A 706 -6.37 -8.43 -24.75
CA LEU A 706 -5.43 -7.38 -25.18
C LEU A 706 -5.55 -6.13 -24.29
N SER A 707 -4.48 -5.34 -24.23
CA SER A 707 -4.44 -4.05 -23.53
C SER A 707 -4.51 -2.89 -24.53
N TYR A 708 -5.30 -1.86 -24.22
CA TYR A 708 -5.37 -0.60 -24.95
C TYR A 708 -4.82 0.53 -24.06
N ASN A 709 -3.68 1.10 -24.45
CA ASN A 709 -2.83 1.87 -23.53
C ASN A 709 -3.31 3.29 -23.20
N GLU A 710 -4.08 3.96 -24.05
CA GLU A 710 -4.54 5.32 -23.76
C GLU A 710 -5.43 5.36 -22.49
N LEU A 711 -6.31 4.37 -22.35
CA LEU A 711 -7.22 4.23 -21.22
C LEU A 711 -6.86 3.11 -20.23
N HIS A 712 -5.83 2.30 -20.52
CA HIS A 712 -5.58 0.99 -19.88
C HIS A 712 -6.82 0.08 -19.91
N LYS A 713 -7.54 0.09 -21.05
CA LYS A 713 -8.72 -0.75 -21.23
C LYS A 713 -8.29 -2.16 -21.61
N ILE A 714 -9.04 -3.15 -21.14
CA ILE A 714 -8.84 -4.55 -21.51
C ILE A 714 -9.89 -4.95 -22.52
N LEU A 715 -9.45 -5.64 -23.56
CA LEU A 715 -10.29 -6.17 -24.63
C LEU A 715 -10.28 -7.70 -24.53
N PRO A 716 -11.26 -8.30 -23.85
CA PRO A 716 -11.34 -9.75 -23.73
C PRO A 716 -11.83 -10.39 -25.03
N PHE A 717 -11.43 -11.64 -25.25
CA PHE A 717 -11.87 -12.48 -26.36
C PHE A 717 -11.84 -13.96 -25.97
N LYS A 718 -12.53 -14.81 -26.72
CA LYS A 718 -12.45 -16.26 -26.55
C LYS A 718 -11.36 -16.85 -27.43
N ILE A 719 -10.62 -17.83 -26.92
CA ILE A 719 -9.55 -18.49 -27.67
C ILE A 719 -10.12 -19.33 -28.81
N SER A 720 -11.25 -20.00 -28.58
CA SER A 720 -11.99 -20.80 -29.56
C SER A 720 -12.42 -20.01 -30.80
N GLU A 721 -12.59 -18.69 -30.69
CA GLU A 721 -12.93 -17.83 -31.84
C GLU A 721 -11.71 -17.48 -32.70
N VAL A 722 -10.49 -17.73 -32.20
CA VAL A 722 -9.21 -17.39 -32.84
C VAL A 722 -8.27 -18.58 -33.00
N SER A 723 -8.71 -19.82 -32.72
CA SER A 723 -7.84 -21.00 -32.64
C SER A 723 -7.54 -21.71 -33.96
N GLU A 724 -8.33 -21.49 -35.02
CA GLU A 724 -8.08 -22.07 -36.37
C GLU A 724 -6.63 -21.90 -36.88
N PRO A 725 -5.90 -20.78 -36.61
CA PRO A 725 -4.49 -20.64 -36.98
C PRO A 725 -3.53 -21.59 -36.25
N LEU A 726 -3.85 -22.02 -35.03
CA LEU A 726 -2.97 -22.88 -34.20
C LEU A 726 -3.03 -24.36 -34.63
N ASP A 727 -3.99 -24.75 -35.46
CA ASP A 727 -4.14 -26.13 -35.94
C ASP A 727 -2.97 -26.57 -36.84
N ASN A 728 -2.24 -25.61 -37.42
CA ASN A 728 -1.06 -25.86 -38.23
C ASN A 728 0.23 -25.97 -37.39
N ASP A 729 0.20 -25.56 -36.12
CA ASP A 729 1.38 -25.54 -35.25
C ASP A 729 1.58 -26.87 -34.53
N ILE A 730 2.83 -27.22 -34.22
CA ILE A 730 3.15 -28.48 -33.55
C ILE A 730 3.07 -28.29 -32.04
N LYS A 731 2.14 -28.99 -31.37
CA LYS A 731 2.09 -29.04 -29.91
C LYS A 731 3.23 -29.88 -29.35
N ILE A 732 4.07 -29.28 -28.51
CA ILE A 732 5.29 -29.90 -27.95
C ILE A 732 5.24 -30.07 -26.42
N TYR A 733 4.25 -29.48 -25.75
CA TYR A 733 4.04 -29.63 -24.31
C TYR A 733 2.56 -29.47 -23.94
N ASP A 734 2.10 -30.26 -22.98
CA ASP A 734 0.75 -30.20 -22.42
C ASP A 734 0.76 -30.71 -20.97
N ASN A 735 0.23 -29.92 -20.03
CA ASN A 735 0.01 -30.35 -18.64
C ASN A 735 -1.46 -30.23 -18.20
N SER A 736 -2.39 -30.34 -19.15
CA SER A 736 -3.84 -30.22 -18.97
C SER A 736 -4.34 -28.84 -18.53
N GLY A 737 -3.45 -27.87 -18.29
CA GLY A 737 -3.82 -26.48 -17.99
C GLY A 737 -2.87 -25.45 -18.58
N SER A 738 -1.91 -25.84 -19.41
CA SER A 738 -1.07 -24.95 -20.21
C SER A 738 -0.44 -25.79 -21.31
N GLN A 739 -0.32 -25.21 -22.49
CA GLN A 739 0.16 -25.87 -23.69
C GLN A 739 1.24 -25.02 -24.36
N ILE A 740 2.16 -25.67 -25.07
CA ILE A 740 3.17 -24.98 -25.87
C ILE A 740 3.13 -25.55 -27.29
N PHE A 741 3.10 -24.64 -28.24
CA PHE A 741 3.19 -24.91 -29.67
C PHE A 741 4.47 -24.28 -30.22
N ILE A 742 4.94 -24.80 -31.36
CA ILE A 742 5.97 -24.18 -32.17
C ILE A 742 5.39 -23.95 -33.57
N SER A 743 5.49 -22.71 -34.05
CA SER A 743 5.07 -22.33 -35.41
C SER A 743 6.14 -22.62 -36.46
#